data_AF-A0A5N5RJ03-F1
#
_entry.id   AF-A0A5N5RJ03-F1
#
_cell.length_a   1.000
_cell.length_b   1.000
_cell.length_c   1.000
_cell.angle_alpha   90.00
_cell.angle_beta   90.00
_cell.angle_gamma   90.00
#
_symmetry.space_group_name_H-M   'P 1'
#
loop_
_entity.id
_entity.type
_entity.pdbx_description
1 polymer ?
#
loop_
_entity_poly.entity_id
_entity_poly.type
_entity_poly.pdbx_seq_one_letter_code
_entity_poly.pdbx_strand_id
1 'polypeptide(L)'
;MKRVKQFLSSPLVVVSGVMILVLIVLAVIAPAIWGTAASTENPAILLRKPSGEHWFGTDSLGRDIFARTMVATRLSVVSALICTAVSAVLGIVIGSVPVVFGKRAQRWTSSVINVWLAFPVILLAMLTVIALGTGAMATTIALTVTMTPTFARLAQTLSANVAGADYMAAARMFGVSGRRQVFKYILPEVAEPFVANVTQSIGGAILAMSSLSFLGLGVQPPVYDWGRLINEGFSQVYVSPLAAIGPGIVIVFAGLAFSLFGEGISNQIRRAYKPLPPAMSKRELDNPPRMLDKTNMELVIAAAAQRTEEHRAAVERLRATDPQAAVVAVPRPAPVLSVRGLTVSFPEGKQWNTPVKGISFDIEAGEIVGLVGESGSGKSLTMMSVADLAAPGSYVAADSIRFDGTDIVGMLPKDKRRLLAGIGVVFQDSLTALNPAMRVGAQLAEVLECQAGMPRKQAMERAVEALEHVGIDPAQHAERKFPFELSGGMRQRAMIAMAEINHPKLIIADEPTTALDVTVQKQVLALLRNECARNKQAAVIVSHDIAVLGEICSRIMVMYHGAIVEIFDTKLLRTPEKLHHPYTRALVSSIPTLTTDKSRPLVTIDDELVSQESDDLAKTGDATSAAAAGTARTAAAAGTAHTADAAGTAAETGSESNGEEQR
;
A
#
# COMPACT_ATOMS: atom_id res chain seq x y z
N MET A 1 -12.76 17.68 -25.44
CA MET A 1 -12.12 18.11 -26.72
C MET A 1 -10.60 18.29 -26.63
N LYS A 2 -10.02 18.97 -25.62
CA LYS A 2 -8.54 19.10 -25.50
C LYS A 2 -7.78 17.75 -25.36
N ARG A 3 -8.28 16.82 -24.55
CA ARG A 3 -7.69 15.47 -24.41
C ARG A 3 -7.73 14.63 -25.69
N VAL A 4 -8.80 14.76 -26.49
CA VAL A 4 -8.92 14.06 -27.79
C VAL A 4 -7.93 14.62 -28.81
N LYS A 5 -7.69 15.94 -28.83
CA LYS A 5 -6.65 16.56 -29.67
C LYS A 5 -5.24 16.13 -29.28
N GLN A 6 -4.94 15.99 -27.98
CA GLN A 6 -3.67 15.44 -27.50
C GLN A 6 -3.51 13.94 -27.81
N PHE A 7 -4.61 13.18 -27.79
CA PHE A 7 -4.60 11.75 -28.12
C PHE A 7 -4.29 11.53 -29.61
N LEU A 8 -4.87 12.34 -30.50
CA LEU A 8 -4.66 12.29 -31.95
C LEU A 8 -3.32 12.92 -32.42
N SER A 9 -2.50 13.46 -31.52
CA SER A 9 -1.25 14.13 -31.91
C SER A 9 -0.06 13.17 -32.10
N SER A 10 -0.24 11.87 -31.82
CA SER A 10 0.79 10.86 -32.09
C SER A 10 0.57 10.23 -33.47
N PRO A 11 1.47 10.42 -34.45
CA PRO A 11 1.35 9.81 -35.77
C PRO A 11 1.18 8.29 -35.70
N LEU A 12 1.83 7.65 -34.73
CA LEU A 12 1.74 6.21 -34.51
C LEU A 12 0.32 5.75 -34.16
N VAL A 13 -0.38 6.47 -33.27
CA VAL A 13 -1.75 6.14 -32.84
C VAL A 13 -2.72 6.32 -34.00
N VAL A 14 -2.53 7.36 -34.81
CA VAL A 14 -3.38 7.62 -35.98
C VAL A 14 -3.21 6.52 -37.03
N VAL A 15 -1.96 6.20 -37.41
CA VAL A 15 -1.66 5.17 -38.41
C VAL A 15 -2.18 3.80 -37.96
N SER A 16 -1.84 3.38 -36.73
CA SER A 16 -2.31 2.11 -36.18
C SER A 16 -3.83 2.06 -35.99
N GLY A 17 -4.47 3.19 -35.63
CA GLY A 17 -5.91 3.31 -35.57
C GLY A 17 -6.60 3.13 -36.93
N VAL A 18 -6.01 3.66 -38.01
CA VAL A 18 -6.50 3.44 -39.38
C VAL A 18 -6.33 1.97 -39.77
N MET A 19 -5.20 1.34 -39.43
CA MET A 19 -5.00 -0.10 -39.71
C MET A 19 -6.05 -0.97 -39.00
N ILE A 20 -6.35 -0.69 -37.73
CA ILE A 20 -7.40 -1.39 -36.98
C ILE A 20 -8.77 -1.13 -37.61
N LEU A 21 -9.07 0.10 -38.02
CA LEU A 21 -10.32 0.43 -38.69
C LEU A 21 -10.49 -0.38 -39.99
N VAL A 22 -9.42 -0.50 -40.80
CA VAL A 22 -9.43 -1.34 -42.00
C VAL A 22 -9.76 -2.80 -41.65
N LEU A 23 -9.15 -3.36 -40.60
CA LEU A 23 -9.44 -4.73 -40.15
C LEU A 23 -10.90 -4.90 -39.69
N ILE A 24 -11.44 -3.94 -38.95
CA ILE A 24 -12.84 -3.97 -38.49
C ILE A 24 -13.79 -3.90 -39.68
N VAL A 25 -13.53 -2.99 -40.63
CA VAL A 25 -14.32 -2.84 -41.85
C VAL A 25 -14.28 -4.14 -42.66
N LEU A 26 -13.10 -4.75 -42.83
CA LEU A 26 -12.97 -6.03 -43.52
C LEU A 26 -13.70 -7.16 -42.77
N ALA A 27 -13.57 -7.25 -41.44
CA ALA A 27 -14.25 -8.26 -40.65
C ALA A 27 -15.79 -8.21 -40.77
N VAL A 28 -16.36 -7.02 -40.99
CA VAL A 28 -17.81 -6.81 -41.13
C VAL A 28 -18.27 -6.99 -42.58
N ILE A 29 -17.58 -6.34 -43.52
CA ILE A 29 -18.02 -6.21 -44.92
C ILE A 29 -17.55 -7.38 -45.78
N ALA A 30 -16.37 -7.94 -45.53
CA ALA A 30 -15.80 -8.95 -46.42
C ALA A 30 -16.67 -10.21 -46.59
N PRO A 31 -17.34 -10.75 -45.57
CA PRO A 31 -18.28 -11.87 -45.74
C PRO A 31 -19.44 -11.56 -46.69
N ALA A 32 -19.90 -10.30 -46.76
CA ALA A 32 -20.99 -9.91 -47.65
C ALA A 32 -20.53 -9.75 -49.10
N ILE A 33 -19.31 -9.23 -49.32
CA ILE A 33 -18.77 -9.00 -50.66
C ILE A 33 -18.17 -10.28 -51.26
N TRP A 34 -17.31 -10.98 -50.50
CA TRP A 34 -16.51 -12.11 -50.98
C TRP A 34 -16.99 -13.46 -50.47
N GLY A 35 -18.04 -13.51 -49.63
CA GLY A 35 -18.51 -14.77 -49.03
C GLY A 35 -18.83 -15.85 -50.05
N THR A 36 -19.51 -15.50 -51.13
CA THR A 36 -19.85 -16.42 -52.22
C THR A 36 -18.59 -16.91 -52.94
N ALA A 37 -17.75 -16.00 -53.44
CA ALA A 37 -16.50 -16.31 -54.13
C ALA A 37 -15.52 -17.14 -53.26
N ALA A 38 -15.54 -16.95 -51.94
CA ALA A 38 -14.70 -17.67 -51.00
C ALA A 38 -15.15 -19.13 -50.79
N SER A 39 -16.45 -19.43 -50.96
CA SER A 39 -17.02 -20.76 -50.73
C SER A 39 -17.28 -21.56 -52.02
N THR A 40 -17.41 -20.90 -53.17
CA THR A 40 -17.76 -21.56 -54.43
C THR A 40 -16.63 -22.44 -54.96
N GLU A 41 -16.85 -23.75 -54.98
CA GLU A 41 -15.93 -24.72 -55.56
C GLU A 41 -16.05 -24.73 -57.09
N ASN A 42 -14.92 -24.69 -57.80
CA ASN A 42 -14.89 -24.69 -59.26
C ASN A 42 -13.78 -25.60 -59.80
N PRO A 43 -14.11 -26.85 -60.18
CA PRO A 43 -13.15 -27.81 -60.71
C PRO A 43 -12.45 -27.39 -62.01
N ALA A 44 -12.93 -26.37 -62.72
CA ALA A 44 -12.30 -25.89 -63.95
C ALA A 44 -11.05 -25.02 -63.68
N ILE A 45 -10.88 -24.52 -62.46
CA ILE A 45 -9.82 -23.57 -62.10
C ILE A 45 -9.03 -24.04 -60.88
N LEU A 46 -8.79 -25.34 -60.72
CA LEU A 46 -8.00 -25.87 -59.61
C LEU A 46 -6.55 -25.37 -59.68
N LEU A 47 -5.98 -24.99 -58.53
CA LEU A 47 -4.55 -24.65 -58.38
C LEU A 47 -4.07 -23.59 -59.39
N ARG A 48 -4.94 -22.67 -59.78
CA ARG A 48 -4.64 -21.65 -60.79
C ARG A 48 -3.67 -20.63 -60.19
N LYS A 49 -2.63 -20.30 -60.96
CA LYS A 49 -1.65 -19.27 -60.59
C LYS A 49 -2.34 -17.89 -60.44
N PRO A 50 -1.73 -16.95 -59.69
CA PRO A 50 -2.22 -15.58 -59.57
C PRO A 50 -2.52 -14.94 -60.94
N SER A 51 -3.68 -14.30 -61.04
CA SER A 51 -4.15 -13.61 -62.24
C SER A 51 -4.92 -12.34 -61.86
N GLY A 52 -5.29 -11.52 -62.86
CA GLY A 52 -6.10 -10.32 -62.61
C GLY A 52 -7.47 -10.61 -62.00
N GLU A 53 -8.03 -11.80 -62.25
CA GLU A 53 -9.30 -12.27 -61.68
C GLU A 53 -9.10 -12.94 -60.31
N HIS A 54 -7.98 -13.64 -60.12
CA HIS A 54 -7.65 -14.36 -58.88
C HIS A 54 -6.31 -13.90 -58.32
N TRP A 55 -6.32 -12.85 -57.49
CA TRP A 55 -5.10 -12.13 -57.09
C TRP A 55 -4.09 -13.02 -56.35
N PHE A 56 -4.56 -13.98 -55.57
CA PHE A 56 -3.70 -14.97 -54.87
C PHE A 56 -3.76 -16.36 -55.52
N GLY A 57 -4.43 -16.49 -56.66
CA GLY A 57 -4.75 -17.77 -57.28
C GLY A 57 -5.91 -18.49 -56.59
N THR A 58 -6.07 -19.77 -56.93
CA THR A 58 -7.13 -20.64 -56.40
C THR A 58 -6.57 -21.86 -55.69
N ASP A 59 -7.34 -22.41 -54.76
CA ASP A 59 -6.94 -23.57 -53.97
C ASP A 59 -7.19 -24.91 -54.70
N SER A 60 -6.99 -26.02 -53.99
CA SER A 60 -7.20 -27.38 -54.50
C SER A 60 -8.66 -27.73 -54.81
N LEU A 61 -9.62 -26.87 -54.45
CA LEU A 61 -11.05 -26.97 -54.80
C LEU A 61 -11.48 -25.85 -55.77
N GLY A 62 -10.54 -25.06 -56.27
CA GLY A 62 -10.80 -23.97 -57.22
C GLY A 62 -11.45 -22.73 -56.58
N ARG A 63 -11.41 -22.61 -55.25
CA ARG A 63 -11.93 -21.43 -54.53
C ARG A 63 -10.90 -20.32 -54.53
N ASP A 64 -11.36 -19.07 -54.56
CA ASP A 64 -10.48 -17.90 -54.61
C ASP A 64 -9.78 -17.64 -53.26
N ILE A 65 -8.44 -17.69 -53.25
CA ILE A 65 -7.66 -17.57 -52.02
C ILE A 65 -7.70 -16.15 -51.45
N PHE A 66 -7.79 -15.12 -52.30
CA PHE A 66 -7.90 -13.73 -51.85
C PHE A 66 -9.25 -13.50 -51.16
N ALA A 67 -10.35 -13.92 -51.78
CA ALA A 67 -11.69 -13.88 -51.21
C ALA A 67 -11.74 -14.63 -49.87
N ARG A 68 -11.17 -15.85 -49.81
CA ARG A 68 -11.06 -16.61 -48.55
C ARG A 68 -10.26 -15.86 -47.49
N THR A 69 -9.14 -15.24 -47.86
CA THR A 69 -8.31 -14.46 -46.93
C THR A 69 -9.06 -13.27 -46.35
N MET A 70 -9.81 -12.53 -47.18
CA MET A 70 -10.60 -11.38 -46.74
C MET A 70 -11.75 -11.83 -45.81
N VAL A 71 -12.46 -12.90 -46.14
CA VAL A 71 -13.55 -13.45 -45.30
C VAL A 71 -13.01 -14.01 -43.98
N ALA A 72 -11.83 -14.64 -43.99
CA ALA A 72 -11.18 -15.19 -42.80
C ALA A 72 -10.81 -14.12 -41.75
N THR A 73 -10.76 -12.84 -42.14
CA THR A 73 -10.56 -11.70 -41.23
C THR A 73 -11.55 -11.70 -40.08
N ARG A 74 -12.82 -12.01 -40.36
CA ARG A 74 -13.87 -12.01 -39.34
C ARG A 74 -13.58 -13.00 -38.24
N LEU A 75 -13.37 -14.28 -38.59
CA LEU A 75 -13.15 -15.33 -37.60
C LEU A 75 -11.85 -15.10 -36.83
N SER A 76 -10.77 -14.73 -37.52
CA SER A 76 -9.45 -14.56 -36.93
C SER A 76 -9.42 -13.39 -35.93
N VAL A 77 -9.95 -12.22 -36.32
CA VAL A 77 -9.97 -11.04 -35.45
C VAL A 77 -10.95 -11.20 -34.29
N VAL A 78 -12.18 -11.69 -34.56
CA VAL A 78 -13.18 -11.87 -33.49
C VAL A 78 -12.72 -12.87 -32.44
N SER A 79 -12.13 -14.00 -32.86
CA SER A 79 -11.67 -15.02 -31.92
C SER A 79 -10.49 -14.51 -31.07
N ALA A 80 -9.56 -13.75 -31.66
CA ALA A 80 -8.46 -13.12 -30.92
C ALA A 80 -8.96 -12.06 -29.91
N LEU A 81 -9.97 -11.27 -30.28
CA LEU A 81 -10.61 -10.31 -29.38
C LEU A 81 -11.30 -11.01 -28.21
N ILE A 82 -12.09 -12.05 -28.49
CA ILE A 82 -12.80 -12.83 -27.46
C ILE A 82 -11.80 -13.49 -26.52
N CYS A 83 -10.80 -14.21 -27.03
CA CYS A 83 -9.88 -14.93 -26.17
C CYS A 83 -9.10 -13.97 -25.26
N THR A 84 -8.67 -12.82 -25.80
CA THR A 84 -7.95 -11.80 -25.02
C THR A 84 -8.85 -11.15 -23.97
N ALA A 85 -10.07 -10.76 -24.33
CA ALA A 85 -11.02 -10.15 -23.40
C ALA A 85 -11.38 -11.10 -22.25
N VAL A 86 -11.67 -12.37 -22.54
CA VAL A 86 -11.98 -13.37 -21.50
C VAL A 86 -10.76 -13.63 -20.62
N SER A 87 -9.56 -13.77 -21.20
CA SER A 87 -8.32 -13.95 -20.43
C SER A 87 -8.04 -12.78 -19.50
N ALA A 88 -8.29 -11.56 -19.97
CA ALA A 88 -8.12 -10.34 -19.20
C ALA A 88 -9.07 -10.28 -18.00
N VAL A 89 -10.35 -10.62 -18.21
CA VAL A 89 -11.36 -10.68 -17.14
C VAL A 89 -11.00 -11.76 -16.11
N LEU A 90 -10.70 -12.98 -16.56
CA LEU A 90 -10.28 -14.08 -15.67
C LEU A 90 -8.98 -13.71 -14.93
N GLY A 91 -8.04 -13.07 -15.62
CA GLY A 91 -6.80 -12.57 -15.05
C GLY A 91 -7.03 -11.55 -13.93
N ILE A 92 -7.90 -10.56 -14.11
CA ILE A 92 -8.26 -9.61 -13.04
C ILE A 92 -8.88 -10.34 -11.85
N VAL A 93 -9.82 -11.26 -12.11
CA VAL A 93 -10.49 -12.01 -11.04
C VAL A 93 -9.47 -12.80 -10.23
N ILE A 94 -8.61 -13.58 -10.89
CA ILE A 94 -7.57 -14.38 -10.24
C ILE A 94 -6.52 -13.48 -9.55
N GLY A 95 -6.04 -12.45 -10.24
CA GLY A 95 -5.00 -11.55 -9.74
C GLY A 95 -5.44 -10.65 -8.57
N SER A 96 -6.74 -10.43 -8.40
CA SER A 96 -7.31 -9.65 -7.29
C SER A 96 -7.66 -10.49 -6.05
N VAL A 97 -7.63 -11.83 -6.14
CA VAL A 97 -7.85 -12.75 -5.00
C VAL A 97 -7.02 -12.40 -3.75
N PRO A 98 -5.72 -12.04 -3.85
CA PRO A 98 -4.90 -11.67 -2.69
C PRO A 98 -5.49 -10.53 -1.84
N VAL A 99 -6.14 -9.57 -2.49
CA VAL A 99 -6.72 -8.39 -1.85
C VAL A 99 -7.95 -8.78 -1.04
N VAL A 100 -8.75 -9.71 -1.57
CA VAL A 100 -10.05 -10.07 -0.99
C VAL A 100 -9.93 -11.15 0.10
N PHE A 101 -9.06 -12.14 -0.11
CA PHE A 101 -9.04 -13.37 0.70
C PHE A 101 -7.77 -13.52 1.58
N GLY A 102 -6.91 -12.51 1.61
CA GLY A 102 -5.78 -12.41 2.55
C GLY A 102 -4.57 -13.30 2.23
N LYS A 103 -3.61 -13.32 3.16
CA LYS A 103 -2.24 -13.84 2.95
C LYS A 103 -2.17 -15.33 2.53
N ARG A 104 -3.10 -16.18 2.99
CA ARG A 104 -3.12 -17.61 2.62
C ARG A 104 -3.57 -17.79 1.18
N ALA A 105 -4.65 -17.13 0.78
CA ALA A 105 -5.16 -17.14 -0.58
C ALA A 105 -4.14 -16.52 -1.55
N GLN A 106 -3.43 -15.46 -1.13
CA GLN A 106 -2.34 -14.87 -1.90
C GLN A 106 -1.26 -15.88 -2.25
N ARG A 107 -0.75 -16.63 -1.27
CA ARG A 107 0.30 -17.64 -1.50
C ARG A 107 -0.17 -18.70 -2.48
N TRP A 108 -1.33 -19.30 -2.22
CA TRP A 108 -1.93 -20.30 -3.09
C TRP A 108 -2.10 -19.80 -4.53
N THR A 109 -2.71 -18.63 -4.70
CA THR A 109 -2.97 -18.06 -6.03
C THR A 109 -1.65 -17.75 -6.76
N SER A 110 -0.65 -17.23 -6.05
CA SER A 110 0.67 -16.95 -6.62
C SER A 110 1.36 -18.23 -7.09
N SER A 111 1.31 -19.30 -6.29
CA SER A 111 1.88 -20.59 -6.62
C SER A 111 1.22 -21.19 -7.85
N VAL A 112 -0.12 -21.15 -7.92
CA VAL A 112 -0.88 -21.62 -9.09
C VAL A 112 -0.47 -20.84 -10.34
N ILE A 113 -0.42 -19.50 -10.29
CA ILE A 113 0.00 -18.68 -11.44
C ILE A 113 1.45 -19.01 -11.85
N ASN A 114 2.37 -19.15 -10.89
CA ASN A 114 3.77 -19.44 -11.19
C ASN A 114 3.95 -20.81 -11.86
N VAL A 115 3.27 -21.84 -11.37
CA VAL A 115 3.26 -23.17 -11.99
C VAL A 115 2.67 -23.09 -13.39
N TRP A 116 1.57 -22.36 -13.55
CA TRP A 116 0.91 -22.18 -14.85
C TRP A 116 1.83 -21.50 -15.88
N LEU A 117 2.56 -20.46 -15.48
CA LEU A 117 3.54 -19.76 -16.33
C LEU A 117 4.79 -20.58 -16.63
N ALA A 118 5.08 -21.65 -15.87
CA ALA A 118 6.22 -22.51 -16.12
C ALA A 118 6.04 -23.38 -17.38
N PHE A 119 4.80 -23.59 -17.82
CA PHE A 119 4.51 -24.34 -19.03
C PHE A 119 4.69 -23.46 -20.28
N PRO A 120 5.39 -23.94 -21.32
CA PRO A 120 5.47 -23.22 -22.59
C PRO A 120 4.09 -22.99 -23.20
N VAL A 121 3.80 -21.73 -23.56
CA VAL A 121 2.51 -21.24 -24.09
C VAL A 121 1.96 -22.14 -25.20
N ILE A 122 2.79 -22.46 -26.21
CA ILE A 122 2.38 -23.25 -27.36
C ILE A 122 2.04 -24.69 -26.94
N LEU A 123 2.85 -25.31 -26.07
CA LEU A 123 2.60 -26.68 -25.62
C LEU A 123 1.31 -26.78 -24.82
N LEU A 124 1.06 -25.83 -23.92
CA LEU A 124 -0.18 -25.78 -23.16
C LEU A 124 -1.40 -25.57 -24.07
N ALA A 125 -1.29 -24.69 -25.06
CA ALA A 125 -2.34 -24.48 -26.05
C ALA A 125 -2.62 -25.76 -26.87
N MET A 126 -1.58 -26.43 -27.36
CA MET A 126 -1.70 -27.70 -28.09
C MET A 126 -2.34 -28.78 -27.23
N LEU A 127 -1.88 -28.97 -26.00
CA LEU A 127 -2.44 -29.95 -25.05
C LEU A 127 -3.93 -29.68 -24.80
N THR A 128 -4.30 -28.42 -24.59
CA THR A 128 -5.68 -28.03 -24.32
C THR A 128 -6.58 -28.28 -25.53
N VAL A 129 -6.10 -27.99 -26.75
CA VAL A 129 -6.86 -28.31 -27.97
C VAL A 129 -6.98 -29.81 -28.21
N ILE A 130 -5.91 -30.58 -28.00
CA ILE A 130 -5.96 -32.05 -28.13
C ILE A 130 -6.99 -32.62 -27.14
N ALA A 131 -7.07 -32.09 -25.92
CA ALA A 131 -8.00 -32.54 -24.91
C ALA A 131 -9.47 -32.15 -25.20
N LEU A 132 -9.71 -30.94 -25.73
CA LEU A 132 -11.06 -30.43 -26.01
C LEU A 132 -11.60 -30.81 -27.40
N GLY A 133 -10.75 -31.36 -28.26
CA GLY A 133 -11.01 -31.58 -29.69
C GLY A 133 -10.55 -30.40 -30.55
N THR A 134 -10.25 -30.65 -31.83
CA THR A 134 -9.82 -29.59 -32.75
C THR A 134 -10.99 -28.72 -33.22
N GLY A 135 -10.72 -27.45 -33.54
CA GLY A 135 -11.73 -26.50 -34.03
C GLY A 135 -11.59 -25.08 -33.47
N ALA A 136 -12.41 -24.16 -33.98
CA ALA A 136 -12.34 -22.73 -33.64
C ALA A 136 -12.61 -22.44 -32.16
N MET A 137 -13.64 -23.08 -31.59
CA MET A 137 -14.01 -22.90 -30.18
C MET A 137 -12.92 -23.45 -29.24
N ALA A 138 -12.44 -24.67 -29.50
CA ALA A 138 -11.39 -25.27 -28.70
C ALA A 138 -10.08 -24.49 -28.75
N THR A 139 -9.72 -23.95 -29.93
CA THR A 139 -8.55 -23.06 -30.09
C THR A 139 -8.70 -21.79 -29.27
N THR A 140 -9.89 -21.19 -29.29
CA THR A 140 -10.18 -19.97 -28.53
C THR A 140 -10.10 -20.24 -27.02
N ILE A 141 -10.67 -21.34 -26.53
CA ILE A 141 -10.59 -21.76 -25.12
C ILE A 141 -9.13 -22.05 -24.73
N ALA A 142 -8.39 -22.79 -25.57
CA ALA A 142 -6.99 -23.11 -25.32
C ALA A 142 -6.13 -21.86 -25.19
N LEU A 143 -6.31 -20.87 -26.08
CA LEU A 143 -5.61 -19.60 -25.97
C LEU A 143 -6.06 -18.80 -24.74
N THR A 144 -7.35 -18.84 -24.39
CA THR A 144 -7.83 -18.20 -23.17
C THR A 144 -7.14 -18.77 -21.92
N VAL A 145 -7.10 -20.09 -21.79
CA VAL A 145 -6.39 -20.78 -20.70
C VAL A 145 -4.92 -20.37 -20.67
N THR A 146 -4.26 -20.37 -21.82
CA THR A 146 -2.83 -20.07 -21.91
C THR A 146 -2.48 -18.60 -21.62
N MET A 147 -3.35 -17.65 -21.99
CA MET A 147 -3.07 -16.21 -21.79
C MET A 147 -3.52 -15.69 -20.42
N THR A 148 -4.49 -16.35 -19.78
CA THR A 148 -4.99 -16.00 -18.44
C THR A 148 -3.89 -15.78 -17.39
N PRO A 149 -2.87 -16.66 -17.22
CA PRO A 149 -1.86 -16.47 -16.17
C PRO A 149 -1.01 -15.21 -16.35
N THR A 150 -0.77 -14.75 -17.58
CA THR A 150 -0.06 -13.49 -17.86
C THR A 150 -0.86 -12.29 -17.35
N PHE A 151 -2.16 -12.24 -17.63
CA PHE A 151 -3.03 -11.19 -17.10
C PHE A 151 -3.21 -11.29 -15.59
N ALA A 152 -3.31 -12.51 -15.05
CA ALA A 152 -3.39 -12.73 -13.61
C ALA A 152 -2.15 -12.21 -12.88
N ARG A 153 -0.96 -12.46 -13.43
CA ARG A 153 0.30 -11.96 -12.88
C ARG A 153 0.38 -10.43 -12.91
N LEU A 154 -0.03 -9.82 -14.01
CA LEU A 154 -0.06 -8.36 -14.14
C LEU A 154 -1.04 -7.75 -13.12
N ALA A 155 -2.27 -8.24 -13.07
CA ALA A 155 -3.30 -7.78 -12.13
C ALA A 155 -2.84 -7.96 -10.68
N GLN A 156 -2.18 -9.08 -10.35
CA GLN A 156 -1.60 -9.32 -9.04
C GLN A 156 -0.52 -8.31 -8.68
N THR A 157 0.38 -8.00 -9.61
CA THR A 157 1.50 -7.08 -9.39
C THR A 157 0.99 -5.66 -9.16
N LEU A 158 0.07 -5.20 -10.00
CA LEU A 158 -0.53 -3.87 -9.90
C LEU A 158 -1.39 -3.73 -8.63
N SER A 159 -2.16 -4.77 -8.29
CA SER A 159 -2.97 -4.79 -7.06
C SER A 159 -2.12 -4.75 -5.79
N ALA A 160 -0.95 -5.40 -5.78
CA ALA A 160 -0.05 -5.40 -4.63
C ALA A 160 0.52 -4.01 -4.35
N ASN A 161 0.85 -3.24 -5.40
CA ASN A 161 1.33 -1.87 -5.25
C ASN A 161 0.26 -0.96 -4.64
N VAL A 162 -0.99 -1.06 -5.11
CA VAL A 162 -2.12 -0.30 -4.58
C VAL A 162 -2.44 -0.71 -3.14
N ALA A 163 -2.40 -2.00 -2.81
CA ALA A 163 -2.72 -2.52 -1.48
C ALA A 163 -1.78 -2.02 -0.36
N GLY A 164 -0.58 -1.54 -0.72
CA GLY A 164 0.38 -0.94 0.20
C GLY A 164 0.15 0.55 0.49
N ALA A 165 -0.77 1.22 -0.22
CA ALA A 165 -1.01 2.65 -0.03
C ALA A 165 -1.78 2.98 1.26
N ASP A 166 -1.53 4.16 1.83
CA ASP A 166 -2.17 4.62 3.06
C ASP A 166 -3.70 4.72 2.92
N TYR A 167 -4.21 5.15 1.76
CA TYR A 167 -5.65 5.16 1.49
C TYR A 167 -6.30 3.75 1.53
N MET A 168 -5.53 2.68 1.26
CA MET A 168 -6.01 1.30 1.41
C MET A 168 -5.98 0.83 2.86
N ALA A 169 -5.02 1.31 3.66
CA ALA A 169 -5.02 1.12 5.11
C ALA A 169 -6.24 1.81 5.72
N ALA A 170 -6.49 3.06 5.34
CA ALA A 170 -7.68 3.83 5.73
C ALA A 170 -8.98 3.12 5.33
N ALA A 171 -9.13 2.69 4.07
CA ALA A 171 -10.32 1.95 3.61
C ALA A 171 -10.58 0.65 4.39
N ARG A 172 -9.52 -0.06 4.80
CA ARG A 172 -9.65 -1.27 5.65
C ARG A 172 -10.13 -0.92 7.06
N MET A 173 -9.58 0.14 7.65
CA MET A 173 -10.00 0.66 8.95
C MET A 173 -11.49 1.05 8.96
N PHE A 174 -11.95 1.70 7.90
CA PHE A 174 -13.34 2.10 7.74
C PHE A 174 -14.30 0.96 7.36
N GLY A 175 -13.79 -0.27 7.20
CA GLY A 175 -14.64 -1.45 6.97
C GLY A 175 -15.14 -1.62 5.54
N VAL A 176 -14.50 -0.98 4.55
CA VAL A 176 -14.81 -1.17 3.14
C VAL A 176 -14.68 -2.66 2.78
N SER A 177 -15.70 -3.24 2.15
CA SER A 177 -15.72 -4.65 1.77
C SER A 177 -14.67 -4.99 0.70
N GLY A 178 -14.12 -6.20 0.71
CA GLY A 178 -13.07 -6.60 -0.25
C GLY A 178 -13.50 -6.45 -1.71
N ARG A 179 -14.77 -6.72 -2.04
CA ARG A 179 -15.32 -6.46 -3.39
C ARG A 179 -15.28 -4.98 -3.74
N ARG A 180 -15.69 -4.11 -2.81
CA ARG A 180 -15.68 -2.65 -2.99
C ARG A 180 -14.25 -2.11 -3.09
N GLN A 181 -13.30 -2.68 -2.34
CA GLN A 181 -11.87 -2.39 -2.47
C GLN A 181 -11.37 -2.65 -3.90
N VAL A 182 -11.68 -3.82 -4.47
CA VAL A 182 -11.28 -4.16 -5.84
C VAL A 182 -11.89 -3.19 -6.86
N PHE A 183 -13.21 -3.02 -6.86
CA PHE A 183 -13.88 -2.24 -7.92
C PHE A 183 -13.68 -0.72 -7.80
N LYS A 184 -13.54 -0.19 -6.58
CA LYS A 184 -13.51 1.26 -6.34
C LYS A 184 -12.09 1.82 -6.20
N TYR A 185 -11.14 1.03 -5.71
CA TYR A 185 -9.78 1.49 -5.44
C TYR A 185 -8.78 0.90 -6.40
N ILE A 186 -8.80 -0.43 -6.58
CA ILE A 186 -7.79 -1.12 -7.39
C ILE A 186 -8.09 -0.98 -8.88
N LEU A 187 -9.30 -1.36 -9.31
CA LEU A 187 -9.64 -1.43 -10.73
C LEU A 187 -9.40 -0.09 -11.46
N PRO A 188 -9.78 1.08 -10.91
CA PRO A 188 -9.50 2.37 -11.57
C PRO A 188 -8.00 2.67 -11.71
N GLU A 189 -7.20 2.37 -10.70
CA GLU A 189 -5.75 2.60 -10.68
C GLU A 189 -5.00 1.64 -11.62
N VAL A 190 -5.47 0.39 -11.73
CA VAL A 190 -4.83 -0.62 -12.58
C VAL A 190 -5.39 -0.66 -14.00
N ALA A 191 -6.56 -0.06 -14.26
CA ALA A 191 -7.22 -0.13 -15.55
C ALA A 191 -6.34 0.36 -16.70
N GLU A 192 -5.59 1.43 -16.47
CA GLU A 192 -4.78 2.09 -17.48
C GLU A 192 -3.63 1.20 -18.03
N PRO A 193 -2.69 0.70 -17.21
CA PRO A 193 -1.66 -0.24 -17.68
C PRO A 193 -2.25 -1.58 -18.15
N PHE A 194 -3.42 -1.95 -17.64
CA PHE A 194 -4.11 -3.18 -18.03
C PHE A 194 -4.70 -3.09 -19.45
N VAL A 195 -5.37 -1.98 -19.79
CA VAL A 195 -5.94 -1.73 -21.13
C VAL A 195 -4.85 -1.70 -22.19
N ALA A 196 -3.70 -1.08 -21.90
CA ALA A 196 -2.55 -1.10 -22.81
C ALA A 196 -2.07 -2.54 -23.09
N ASN A 197 -1.95 -3.37 -22.04
CA ASN A 197 -1.57 -4.77 -22.18
C ASN A 197 -2.59 -5.62 -22.93
N VAL A 198 -3.89 -5.42 -22.67
CA VAL A 198 -4.97 -6.08 -23.41
C VAL A 198 -4.84 -5.81 -24.90
N THR A 199 -4.62 -4.55 -25.27
CA THR A 199 -4.48 -4.14 -26.68
C THR A 199 -3.29 -4.81 -27.36
N GLN A 200 -2.13 -4.82 -26.71
CA GLN A 200 -0.91 -5.46 -27.22
C GLN A 200 -1.06 -6.98 -27.34
N SER A 201 -1.79 -7.60 -26.40
CA SER A 201 -1.99 -9.05 -26.37
C SER A 201 -2.85 -9.58 -27.52
N ILE A 202 -3.73 -8.76 -28.11
CA ILE A 202 -4.55 -9.16 -29.26
C ILE A 202 -3.66 -9.57 -30.45
N GLY A 203 -2.58 -8.84 -30.71
CA GLY A 203 -1.63 -9.19 -31.78
C GLY A 203 -0.95 -10.54 -31.54
N GLY A 204 -0.56 -10.81 -30.28
CA GLY A 204 -0.01 -12.10 -29.87
C GLY A 204 -1.03 -13.25 -29.99
N ALA A 205 -2.31 -13.00 -29.68
CA ALA A 205 -3.39 -13.97 -29.83
C ALA A 205 -3.62 -14.35 -31.30
N ILE A 206 -3.60 -13.37 -32.22
CA ILE A 206 -3.72 -13.61 -33.67
C ILE A 206 -2.60 -14.53 -34.16
N LEU A 207 -1.35 -14.24 -33.75
CA LEU A 207 -0.20 -15.06 -34.13
C LEU A 207 -0.31 -16.48 -33.57
N ALA A 208 -0.60 -16.62 -32.27
CA ALA A 208 -0.70 -17.92 -31.61
C ALA A 208 -1.83 -18.79 -32.20
N MET A 209 -3.00 -18.19 -32.49
CA MET A 209 -4.11 -18.84 -33.16
C MET A 209 -3.73 -19.32 -34.56
N SER A 210 -3.10 -18.44 -35.33
CA SER A 210 -2.63 -18.75 -36.68
C SER A 210 -1.60 -19.88 -36.67
N SER A 211 -0.69 -19.90 -35.69
CA SER A 211 0.27 -21.01 -35.51
C SER A 211 -0.43 -22.33 -35.19
N LEU A 212 -1.45 -22.32 -34.33
CA LEU A 212 -2.17 -23.55 -33.96
C LEU A 212 -2.99 -24.12 -35.12
N SER A 213 -3.66 -23.25 -35.87
CA SER A 213 -4.36 -23.62 -37.11
C SER A 213 -3.39 -24.05 -38.21
N PHE A 214 -2.21 -23.43 -38.30
CA PHE A 214 -1.15 -23.85 -39.22
C PHE A 214 -0.63 -25.26 -38.91
N LEU A 215 -0.53 -25.62 -37.63
CA LEU A 215 -0.16 -26.97 -37.18
C LEU A 215 -1.29 -28.00 -37.33
N GLY A 216 -2.44 -27.62 -37.88
CA GLY A 216 -3.59 -28.50 -38.08
C GLY A 216 -4.42 -28.78 -36.83
N LEU A 217 -4.06 -28.17 -35.69
CA LEU A 217 -4.79 -28.32 -34.42
C LEU A 217 -5.92 -27.29 -34.29
N GLY A 218 -5.85 -26.18 -35.03
CA GLY A 218 -6.82 -25.10 -34.93
C GLY A 218 -8.13 -25.33 -35.68
N VAL A 219 -8.56 -24.33 -36.45
CA VAL A 219 -9.83 -24.35 -37.19
C VAL A 219 -9.87 -25.52 -38.20
N GLN A 220 -11.04 -26.15 -38.36
CA GLN A 220 -11.24 -27.30 -39.25
C GLN A 220 -12.27 -27.01 -40.34
N PRO A 221 -12.16 -27.62 -41.54
CA PRO A 221 -13.11 -27.45 -42.63
C PRO A 221 -14.52 -27.89 -42.22
N PRO A 222 -15.58 -27.26 -42.75
CA PRO A 222 -15.57 -26.27 -43.82
C PRO A 222 -15.19 -24.85 -43.37
N VAL A 223 -15.00 -24.62 -42.07
CA VAL A 223 -14.59 -23.32 -41.51
C VAL A 223 -13.09 -23.11 -41.74
N TYR A 224 -12.66 -21.86 -41.90
CA TYR A 224 -11.27 -21.51 -42.13
C TYR A 224 -10.90 -20.17 -41.48
N ASP A 225 -9.67 -20.08 -41.00
CA ASP A 225 -9.02 -18.86 -40.52
C ASP A 225 -7.72 -18.63 -41.31
N TRP A 226 -6.96 -17.57 -41.00
CA TRP A 226 -5.72 -17.30 -41.74
C TRP A 226 -4.68 -18.40 -41.57
N GLY A 227 -4.53 -18.98 -40.38
CA GLY A 227 -3.55 -20.05 -40.14
C GLY A 227 -3.84 -21.31 -40.96
N ARG A 228 -5.12 -21.70 -41.07
CA ARG A 228 -5.58 -22.78 -41.94
C ARG A 228 -5.23 -22.49 -43.40
N LEU A 229 -5.51 -21.27 -43.87
CA LEU A 229 -5.22 -20.89 -45.26
C LEU A 229 -3.72 -20.94 -45.57
N ILE A 230 -2.85 -20.55 -44.63
CA ILE A 230 -1.40 -20.75 -44.78
C ILE A 230 -1.07 -22.23 -44.88
N ASN A 231 -1.61 -23.09 -44.01
CA ASN A 231 -1.34 -24.53 -44.05
C ASN A 231 -1.73 -25.15 -45.41
N GLU A 232 -2.92 -24.80 -45.90
CA GLU A 232 -3.41 -25.25 -47.21
C GLU A 232 -2.50 -24.75 -48.34
N GLY A 233 -2.14 -23.46 -48.34
CA GLY A 233 -1.25 -22.86 -49.35
C GLY A 233 0.19 -23.36 -49.28
N PHE A 234 0.68 -23.75 -48.09
CA PHE A 234 2.05 -24.22 -47.87
C PHE A 234 2.33 -25.50 -48.67
N SER A 235 1.33 -26.37 -48.82
CA SER A 235 1.45 -27.58 -49.66
C SER A 235 1.76 -27.28 -51.13
N GLN A 236 1.50 -26.04 -51.59
CA GLN A 236 1.68 -25.59 -52.97
C GLN A 236 2.70 -24.46 -53.09
N VAL A 237 3.48 -24.18 -52.04
CA VAL A 237 4.36 -23.00 -51.96
C VAL A 237 5.38 -22.95 -53.10
N TYR A 238 5.81 -24.12 -53.61
CA TYR A 238 6.75 -24.20 -54.74
C TYR A 238 6.12 -23.89 -56.10
N VAL A 239 4.79 -23.96 -56.21
CA VAL A 239 4.05 -23.77 -57.47
C VAL A 239 3.34 -22.41 -57.51
N SER A 240 2.74 -22.02 -56.38
CA SER A 240 2.07 -20.74 -56.19
C SER A 240 2.42 -20.15 -54.81
N PRO A 241 3.58 -19.48 -54.65
CA PRO A 241 3.99 -18.93 -53.37
C PRO A 241 2.98 -17.97 -52.74
N LEU A 242 2.26 -17.20 -53.58
CA LEU A 242 1.24 -16.25 -53.12
C LEU A 242 0.07 -16.92 -52.38
N ALA A 243 -0.22 -18.19 -52.66
CA ALA A 243 -1.26 -18.94 -51.96
C ALA A 243 -1.00 -19.05 -50.45
N ALA A 244 0.28 -19.17 -50.05
CA ALA A 244 0.70 -19.22 -48.64
C ALA A 244 1.04 -17.83 -48.09
N ILE A 245 1.72 -17.00 -48.89
CA ILE A 245 2.21 -15.68 -48.45
C ILE A 245 1.07 -14.68 -48.24
N GLY A 246 0.02 -14.72 -49.08
CA GLY A 246 -1.11 -13.79 -49.02
C GLY A 246 -1.77 -13.72 -47.64
N PRO A 247 -2.29 -14.83 -47.09
CA PRO A 247 -2.81 -14.88 -45.73
C PRO A 247 -1.79 -14.47 -44.66
N GLY A 248 -0.51 -14.80 -44.85
CA GLY A 248 0.58 -14.41 -43.96
C GLY A 248 0.79 -12.90 -43.86
N ILE A 249 0.69 -12.17 -44.97
CA ILE A 249 0.76 -10.70 -44.99
C ILE A 249 -0.36 -10.10 -44.13
N VAL A 250 -1.58 -10.64 -44.21
CA VAL A 250 -2.71 -10.14 -43.44
C VAL A 250 -2.54 -10.42 -41.94
N ILE A 251 -1.99 -11.58 -41.57
CA ILE A 251 -1.62 -11.89 -40.17
C ILE A 251 -0.60 -10.89 -39.63
N VAL A 252 0.47 -10.62 -40.38
CA VAL A 252 1.52 -9.67 -39.97
C VAL A 252 0.94 -8.26 -39.86
N PHE A 253 0.14 -7.82 -40.84
CA PHE A 253 -0.54 -6.54 -40.81
C PHE A 253 -1.44 -6.41 -39.57
N ALA A 254 -2.23 -7.44 -39.26
CA ALA A 254 -3.12 -7.43 -38.11
C ALA A 254 -2.35 -7.43 -36.78
N GLY A 255 -1.31 -8.27 -36.65
CA GLY A 255 -0.44 -8.31 -35.48
C GLY A 255 0.22 -6.95 -35.21
N LEU A 256 0.79 -6.32 -36.25
CA LEU A 256 1.40 -4.99 -36.16
C LEU A 256 0.36 -3.91 -35.83
N ALA A 257 -0.83 -3.94 -36.43
CA ALA A 257 -1.89 -2.97 -36.15
C ALA A 257 -2.22 -2.92 -34.65
N PHE A 258 -2.48 -4.07 -34.03
CA PHE A 258 -2.81 -4.15 -32.60
C PHE A 258 -1.62 -3.87 -31.69
N SER A 259 -0.41 -4.34 -32.04
CA SER A 259 0.80 -4.10 -31.23
C SER A 259 1.17 -2.62 -31.18
N LEU A 260 1.22 -1.95 -32.34
CA LEU A 260 1.57 -0.53 -32.44
C LEU A 260 0.50 0.37 -31.80
N PHE A 261 -0.77 -0.01 -31.92
CA PHE A 261 -1.85 0.71 -31.25
C PHE A 261 -1.74 0.62 -29.72
N GLY A 262 -1.42 -0.57 -29.19
CA GLY A 262 -1.17 -0.78 -27.76
C GLY A 262 -0.01 0.06 -27.22
N GLU A 263 1.11 0.13 -27.94
CA GLU A 263 2.25 0.99 -27.58
C GLU A 263 1.90 2.48 -27.63
N GLY A 264 1.16 2.90 -28.65
CA GLY A 264 0.71 4.28 -28.80
C GLY A 264 -0.19 4.73 -27.65
N ILE A 265 -1.10 3.85 -27.20
CA ILE A 265 -1.95 4.06 -26.03
C ILE A 265 -1.09 4.15 -24.76
N SER A 266 -0.20 3.18 -24.54
CA SER A 266 0.69 3.11 -23.37
C SER A 266 1.57 4.37 -23.21
N ASN A 267 2.08 4.91 -24.31
CA ASN A 267 2.94 6.10 -24.28
C ASN A 267 2.19 7.40 -23.98
N GLN A 268 0.94 7.55 -24.46
CA GLN A 268 0.10 8.71 -24.14
C GLN A 268 -0.31 8.73 -22.67
N ILE A 269 -0.69 7.56 -22.17
CA ILE A 269 -0.96 7.25 -20.76
C ILE A 269 0.22 7.70 -19.87
N ARG A 270 1.44 7.22 -20.16
CA ARG A 270 2.65 7.59 -19.40
C ARG A 270 2.96 9.09 -19.42
N ARG A 271 2.59 9.80 -20.48
CA ARG A 271 2.79 11.26 -20.58
C ARG A 271 1.76 12.06 -19.79
N ALA A 272 0.54 11.54 -19.67
CA ALA A 272 -0.50 12.14 -18.83
C ALA A 272 -0.18 11.97 -17.34
N TYR A 273 0.49 10.88 -16.98
CA TYR A 273 0.94 10.56 -15.61
C TYR A 273 2.46 10.60 -15.51
N LYS A 274 3.02 11.81 -15.44
CA LYS A 274 4.37 12.00 -14.89
C LYS A 274 4.19 12.41 -13.42
N PRO A 275 4.14 11.46 -12.45
CA PRO A 275 4.34 11.85 -11.07
C PRO A 275 5.69 12.54 -11.00
N LEU A 276 5.76 13.74 -10.40
CA LEU A 276 7.06 14.27 -10.01
C LEU A 276 7.70 13.20 -9.12
N PRO A 277 8.94 12.76 -9.42
CA PRO A 277 9.60 11.82 -8.54
C PRO A 277 9.67 12.45 -7.15
N PRO A 278 9.41 11.68 -6.06
CA PRO A 278 9.89 12.11 -4.76
C PRO A 278 11.39 12.36 -4.91
N ALA A 279 11.89 13.43 -4.31
CA ALA A 279 13.32 13.70 -4.29
C ALA A 279 14.01 12.58 -3.51
N MET A 280 14.33 11.46 -4.17
CA MET A 280 15.16 10.40 -3.60
C MET A 280 16.50 11.01 -3.25
N SER A 281 16.98 10.71 -2.04
CA SER A 281 18.28 11.19 -1.62
C SER A 281 19.38 10.50 -2.44
N LYS A 282 20.50 11.20 -2.67
CA LYS A 282 21.64 10.66 -3.44
C LYS A 282 22.13 9.29 -2.94
N ARG A 283 21.97 9.01 -1.64
CA ARG A 283 22.29 7.73 -0.98
C ARG A 283 21.46 6.54 -1.47
N GLU A 284 20.20 6.75 -1.88
CA GLU A 284 19.33 5.67 -2.37
C GLU A 284 19.60 5.31 -3.83
N LEU A 285 20.13 6.25 -4.63
CA LEU A 285 20.60 5.96 -5.99
C LEU A 285 21.91 5.17 -6.01
N ASP A 286 22.78 5.39 -5.03
CA ASP A 286 24.09 4.75 -4.97
C ASP A 286 24.01 3.30 -4.47
N ASN A 287 22.88 2.86 -3.90
CA ASN A 287 22.75 1.51 -3.32
C ASN A 287 21.34 0.90 -3.50
N PRO A 288 20.97 0.42 -4.70
CA PRO A 288 19.66 -0.18 -4.93
C PRO A 288 19.50 -1.49 -4.14
N PRO A 289 18.34 -1.76 -3.50
CA PRO A 289 18.11 -2.99 -2.77
C PRO A 289 18.21 -4.21 -3.71
N ARG A 290 19.10 -5.16 -3.38
CA ARG A 290 19.28 -6.40 -4.13
C ARG A 290 17.98 -7.22 -4.11
N MET A 291 17.36 -7.40 -5.27
CA MET A 291 16.27 -8.36 -5.43
C MET A 291 16.80 -9.78 -5.21
N LEU A 292 16.23 -10.48 -4.21
CA LEU A 292 16.54 -11.87 -3.92
C LEU A 292 15.86 -12.82 -4.92
N ASP A 293 16.63 -13.81 -5.38
CA ASP A 293 16.24 -14.87 -6.31
C ASP A 293 15.18 -15.82 -5.73
N LYS A 294 14.33 -16.40 -6.60
CA LYS A 294 13.11 -17.16 -6.28
C LYS A 294 13.38 -18.41 -5.42
N THR A 295 14.51 -19.07 -5.63
CA THR A 295 14.90 -20.29 -4.90
C THR A 295 15.20 -20.00 -3.42
N ASN A 296 15.59 -18.76 -3.10
CA ASN A 296 15.81 -18.33 -1.72
C ASN A 296 14.51 -17.90 -1.03
N MET A 297 13.47 -17.52 -1.77
CA MET A 297 12.22 -16.98 -1.20
C MET A 297 11.40 -18.05 -0.47
N GLU A 298 11.28 -19.26 -1.01
CA GLU A 298 10.54 -20.35 -0.37
C GLU A 298 11.27 -20.88 0.87
N LEU A 299 12.60 -20.94 0.79
CA LEU A 299 13.48 -21.29 1.91
C LEU A 299 13.42 -20.22 3.02
N VAL A 300 13.31 -18.94 2.64
CA VAL A 300 13.09 -17.81 3.56
C VAL A 300 11.69 -17.86 4.18
N ILE A 301 10.64 -18.29 3.46
CA ILE A 301 9.26 -18.36 3.98
C ILE A 301 9.10 -19.53 4.97
N ALA A 302 9.63 -20.72 4.66
CA ALA A 302 9.62 -21.85 5.58
C ALA A 302 10.47 -21.56 6.82
N ALA A 303 11.65 -20.96 6.63
CA ALA A 303 12.47 -20.49 7.74
C ALA A 303 11.80 -19.36 8.53
N ALA A 304 11.05 -18.44 7.90
CA ALA A 304 10.32 -17.38 8.59
C ALA A 304 9.20 -17.95 9.48
N ALA A 305 8.52 -19.03 9.08
CA ALA A 305 7.49 -19.67 9.89
C ALA A 305 8.08 -20.33 11.15
N GLN A 306 9.13 -21.14 11.01
CA GLN A 306 9.87 -21.69 12.16
C GLN A 306 10.48 -20.58 13.03
N ARG A 307 11.05 -19.54 12.41
CA ARG A 307 11.62 -18.39 13.12
C ARG A 307 10.58 -17.52 13.79
N THR A 308 9.31 -17.57 13.40
CA THR A 308 8.23 -16.87 14.12
C THR A 308 7.99 -17.53 15.47
N GLU A 309 8.11 -18.85 15.54
CA GLU A 309 8.01 -19.63 16.78
C GLU A 309 9.26 -19.42 17.66
N GLU A 310 10.46 -19.42 17.07
CA GLU A 310 11.71 -19.07 17.75
C GLU A 310 11.72 -17.61 18.24
N HIS A 311 11.17 -16.68 17.46
CA HIS A 311 11.02 -15.28 17.83
C HIS A 311 10.02 -15.09 18.97
N ARG A 312 8.90 -15.84 18.97
CA ARG A 312 7.97 -15.85 20.09
C ARG A 312 8.69 -16.27 21.39
N ALA A 313 9.53 -17.30 21.32
CA ALA A 313 10.37 -17.73 22.45
C ALA A 313 11.47 -16.69 22.80
N ALA A 314 12.02 -15.97 21.82
CA ALA A 314 13.02 -14.91 22.06
C ALA A 314 12.40 -13.66 22.72
N VAL A 315 11.20 -13.25 22.31
CA VAL A 315 10.41 -12.21 22.97
C VAL A 315 10.09 -12.62 24.42
N GLU A 316 9.79 -13.90 24.65
CA GLU A 316 9.55 -14.44 25.99
C GLU A 316 10.82 -14.47 26.86
N ARG A 317 12.00 -14.63 26.27
CA ARG A 317 13.30 -14.46 26.98
C ARG A 317 13.60 -12.99 27.29
N LEU A 318 13.32 -12.07 26.37
CA LEU A 318 13.48 -10.63 26.61
C LEU A 318 12.61 -10.16 27.79
N ARG A 319 11.38 -10.70 27.91
CA ARG A 319 10.50 -10.49 29.07
C ARG A 319 11.09 -10.95 30.40
N ALA A 320 11.99 -11.94 30.41
CA ALA A 320 12.57 -12.48 31.64
C ALA A 320 13.68 -11.59 32.24
N THR A 321 14.11 -10.54 31.53
CA THR A 321 15.27 -9.71 31.92
C THR A 321 14.93 -8.40 32.64
N ASP A 322 13.65 -8.03 32.78
CA ASP A 322 13.26 -6.84 33.55
C ASP A 322 11.90 -7.02 34.27
N PRO A 323 11.89 -7.41 35.57
CA PRO A 323 10.66 -7.66 36.32
C PRO A 323 10.03 -6.45 37.03
N GLN A 324 10.53 -5.21 36.88
CA GLN A 324 10.03 -4.08 37.70
C GLN A 324 9.63 -2.84 36.92
N ALA A 325 8.39 -2.85 36.39
CA ALA A 325 7.63 -1.62 36.16
C ALA A 325 6.13 -1.85 36.44
N ALA A 326 5.81 -2.31 37.66
CA ALA A 326 4.45 -2.25 38.18
C ALA A 326 4.19 -0.82 38.67
N VAL A 327 3.67 0.03 37.78
CA VAL A 327 3.23 1.38 38.15
C VAL A 327 2.07 1.27 39.15
N VAL A 328 2.26 1.83 40.35
CA VAL A 328 1.25 1.94 41.40
C VAL A 328 0.08 2.81 40.90
N ALA A 329 -1.09 2.19 40.74
CA ALA A 329 -2.30 2.88 40.27
C ALA A 329 -3.06 3.53 41.44
N VAL A 330 -3.09 4.86 41.48
CA VAL A 330 -4.16 5.64 42.13
C VAL A 330 -5.45 5.44 41.31
N PRO A 331 -6.66 5.31 41.90
CA PRO A 331 -7.88 5.06 41.14
C PRO A 331 -8.19 6.29 40.27
N ARG A 332 -7.84 6.21 38.99
CA ARG A 332 -8.18 7.17 37.94
C ARG A 332 -9.32 6.59 37.10
N PRO A 333 -10.13 7.43 36.42
CA PRO A 333 -11.07 6.95 35.40
C PRO A 333 -10.34 6.04 34.40
N ALA A 334 -11.02 5.01 33.89
CA ALA A 334 -10.37 4.03 33.03
C ALA A 334 -9.82 4.70 31.75
N PRO A 335 -8.57 4.40 31.35
CA PRO A 335 -7.96 5.00 30.17
C PRO A 335 -8.69 4.56 28.89
N VAL A 336 -8.75 5.45 27.90
CA VAL A 336 -9.33 5.16 26.57
C VAL A 336 -8.46 4.14 25.83
N LEU A 337 -7.14 4.22 26.00
CA LEU A 337 -6.18 3.28 25.46
C LEU A 337 -5.18 2.88 26.53
N SER A 338 -4.95 1.58 26.69
CA SER A 338 -3.93 1.00 27.57
C SER A 338 -3.14 -0.06 26.82
N VAL A 339 -1.84 0.17 26.65
CA VAL A 339 -0.93 -0.72 25.93
C VAL A 339 0.07 -1.30 26.92
N ARG A 340 0.27 -2.62 26.88
CA ARG A 340 1.23 -3.34 27.72
C ARG A 340 2.08 -4.29 26.87
N GLY A 341 3.40 -4.16 27.01
CA GLY A 341 4.39 -5.06 26.41
C GLY A 341 4.36 -5.12 24.88
N LEU A 342 4.02 -4.02 24.20
CA LEU A 342 3.94 -3.99 22.73
C LEU A 342 5.33 -4.14 22.10
N THR A 343 5.48 -5.15 21.26
CA THR A 343 6.67 -5.46 20.48
C THR A 343 6.27 -5.57 19.01
N VAL A 344 7.09 -4.99 18.14
CA VAL A 344 6.89 -5.06 16.68
C VAL A 344 8.20 -5.45 16.02
N SER A 345 8.16 -6.50 15.21
CA SER A 345 9.36 -7.09 14.61
C SER A 345 9.18 -7.40 13.14
N PHE A 346 10.27 -7.31 12.38
CA PHE A 346 10.31 -7.63 10.95
C PHE A 346 11.38 -8.69 10.67
N PRO A 347 11.13 -9.59 9.70
CA PRO A 347 12.14 -10.53 9.26
C PRO A 347 13.21 -9.82 8.42
N GLU A 348 14.48 -9.99 8.80
CA GLU A 348 15.65 -9.45 8.08
C GLU A 348 16.63 -10.58 7.78
N GLY A 349 16.44 -11.24 6.62
CA GLY A 349 17.25 -12.38 6.21
C GLY A 349 17.08 -13.58 7.16
N LYS A 350 18.11 -13.85 7.99
CA LYS A 350 18.08 -14.89 9.05
C LYS A 350 17.74 -14.35 10.44
N GLN A 351 17.74 -13.04 10.62
CA GLN A 351 17.56 -12.38 11.91
C GLN A 351 16.21 -11.65 11.96
N TRP A 352 15.80 -11.25 13.16
CA TRP A 352 14.65 -10.39 13.36
C TRP A 352 15.13 -9.02 13.78
N ASN A 353 14.71 -7.99 13.06
CA ASN A 353 14.82 -6.63 13.53
C ASN A 353 13.58 -6.33 14.38
N THR A 354 13.77 -5.76 15.57
CA THR A 354 12.68 -5.43 16.50
C THR A 354 12.70 -3.93 16.78
N PRO A 355 12.09 -3.11 15.91
CA PRO A 355 12.10 -1.66 16.06
C PRO A 355 11.25 -1.15 17.23
N VAL A 356 10.32 -1.94 17.78
CA VAL A 356 9.55 -1.59 18.99
C VAL A 356 9.73 -2.70 20.02
N LYS A 357 10.18 -2.35 21.22
CA LYS A 357 10.70 -3.28 22.23
C LYS A 357 9.90 -3.19 23.53
N GLY A 358 8.80 -3.94 23.62
CA GLY A 358 8.05 -4.14 24.88
C GLY A 358 7.47 -2.87 25.52
N ILE A 359 6.99 -1.91 24.73
CA ILE A 359 6.55 -0.62 25.27
C ILE A 359 5.18 -0.70 25.97
N SER A 360 5.01 0.14 27.01
CA SER A 360 3.79 0.21 27.81
C SER A 360 3.43 1.67 28.10
N PHE A 361 2.17 2.03 27.88
CA PHE A 361 1.63 3.37 28.16
C PHE A 361 0.11 3.35 28.25
N ASP A 362 -0.45 4.38 28.87
CA ASP A 362 -1.90 4.65 28.92
C ASP A 362 -2.20 5.98 28.24
N ILE A 363 -3.43 6.20 27.79
CA ILE A 363 -3.97 7.48 27.30
C ILE A 363 -5.33 7.69 27.95
N GLU A 364 -5.48 8.80 28.67
CA GLU A 364 -6.70 9.12 29.41
C GLU A 364 -7.78 9.72 28.48
N ALA A 365 -9.04 9.66 28.92
CA ALA A 365 -10.14 10.24 28.16
C ALA A 365 -10.00 11.78 28.06
N GLY A 366 -10.13 12.32 26.84
CA GLY A 366 -9.98 13.76 26.58
C GLY A 366 -8.55 14.29 26.69
N GLU A 367 -7.56 13.42 26.90
CA GLU A 367 -6.16 13.80 27.01
C GLU A 367 -5.51 13.90 25.63
N ILE A 368 -4.72 14.95 25.41
CA ILE A 368 -3.82 15.06 24.25
C ILE A 368 -2.40 14.76 24.71
N VAL A 369 -1.79 13.74 24.12
CA VAL A 369 -0.47 13.22 24.47
C VAL A 369 0.46 13.33 23.28
N GLY A 370 1.67 13.84 23.50
CA GLY A 370 2.71 13.90 22.49
C GLY A 370 3.55 12.62 22.49
N LEU A 371 3.96 12.15 21.31
CA LEU A 371 4.98 11.11 21.15
C LEU A 371 6.13 11.68 20.31
N VAL A 372 7.32 11.77 20.91
CA VAL A 372 8.51 12.39 20.31
C VAL A 372 9.71 11.46 20.30
N GLY A 373 10.66 11.74 19.41
CA GLY A 373 11.88 10.99 19.25
C GLY A 373 12.41 11.09 17.83
N GLU A 374 13.63 10.61 17.60
CA GLU A 374 14.27 10.63 16.29
C GLU A 374 13.54 9.84 15.20
N SER A 375 13.83 10.18 13.95
CA SER A 375 13.37 9.39 12.81
C SER A 375 13.85 7.94 12.96
N GLY A 376 12.95 6.98 12.75
CA GLY A 376 13.27 5.55 12.93
C GLY A 376 13.20 5.03 14.37
N SER A 377 12.89 5.86 15.39
CA SER A 377 12.80 5.39 16.78
C SER A 377 11.62 4.46 17.08
N GLY A 378 10.68 4.30 16.14
CA GLY A 378 9.53 3.39 16.24
C GLY A 378 8.17 4.06 16.51
N LYS A 379 8.08 5.41 16.48
CA LYS A 379 6.86 6.17 16.83
C LYS A 379 5.65 5.84 15.95
N SER A 380 5.78 6.05 14.64
CA SER A 380 4.74 5.76 13.66
C SER A 380 4.35 4.28 13.69
N LEU A 381 5.35 3.39 13.76
CA LEU A 381 5.13 1.95 13.83
C LEU A 381 4.36 1.53 15.07
N THR A 382 4.65 2.12 16.22
CA THR A 382 3.91 1.91 17.48
C THR A 382 2.44 2.25 17.29
N MET A 383 2.17 3.47 16.82
CA MET A 383 0.80 3.97 16.72
C MET A 383 0.00 3.25 15.63
N MET A 384 0.62 2.94 14.48
CA MET A 384 -0.01 2.11 13.45
C MET A 384 -0.28 0.69 13.94
N SER A 385 0.57 0.11 14.80
CA SER A 385 0.34 -1.22 15.36
C SER A 385 -0.84 -1.23 16.33
N VAL A 386 -1.01 -0.18 17.14
CA VAL A 386 -2.18 0.01 17.99
C VAL A 386 -3.47 0.10 17.17
N ALA A 387 -3.43 0.78 16.03
CA ALA A 387 -4.57 0.90 15.10
C ALA A 387 -4.81 -0.36 14.23
N ASP A 388 -4.03 -1.43 14.40
CA ASP A 388 -4.04 -2.63 13.54
C ASP A 388 -3.70 -2.36 12.06
N LEU A 389 -2.87 -1.34 11.82
CA LEU A 389 -2.39 -0.87 10.53
C LEU A 389 -0.90 -1.14 10.29
N ALA A 390 -0.27 -1.97 11.13
CA ALA A 390 1.15 -2.32 10.99
C ALA A 390 1.48 -2.86 9.58
N ALA A 391 2.66 -2.51 9.08
CA ALA A 391 3.08 -2.81 7.72
C ALA A 391 3.05 -4.34 7.43
N PRO A 392 2.71 -4.76 6.19
CA PRO A 392 2.73 -6.16 5.81
C PRO A 392 4.11 -6.79 6.07
N GLY A 393 4.13 -7.95 6.75
CA GLY A 393 5.37 -8.66 7.08
C GLY A 393 5.87 -8.39 8.50
N SER A 394 5.29 -7.42 9.21
CA SER A 394 5.50 -7.27 10.66
C SER A 394 4.85 -8.40 11.45
N TYR A 395 5.48 -8.74 12.57
CA TYR A 395 4.93 -9.51 13.66
C TYR A 395 4.68 -8.56 14.83
N VAL A 396 3.41 -8.41 15.21
CA VAL A 396 2.99 -7.56 16.33
C VAL A 396 2.60 -8.46 17.49
N ALA A 397 3.26 -8.31 18.62
CA ALA A 397 2.95 -8.99 19.87
C ALA A 397 2.74 -7.97 20.99
N ALA A 398 1.77 -8.23 21.86
CA ALA A 398 1.53 -7.41 23.05
C ALA A 398 0.97 -8.31 24.15
N ASP A 399 1.14 -7.89 25.40
CA ASP A 399 0.52 -8.57 26.55
C ASP A 399 -0.97 -8.23 26.62
N SER A 400 -1.29 -6.95 26.41
CA SER A 400 -2.66 -6.43 26.36
C SER A 400 -2.68 -5.13 25.57
N ILE A 401 -3.69 -4.95 24.72
CA ILE A 401 -4.00 -3.67 24.09
C ILE A 401 -5.47 -3.41 24.35
N ARG A 402 -5.77 -2.65 25.41
CA ARG A 402 -7.14 -2.35 25.82
C ARG A 402 -7.57 -1.01 25.23
N PHE A 403 -8.60 -1.03 24.39
CA PHE A 403 -9.22 0.16 23.85
C PHE A 403 -10.68 0.22 24.28
N ASP A 404 -11.09 1.36 24.85
CA ASP A 404 -12.44 1.58 25.39
C ASP A 404 -12.85 0.48 26.38
N GLY A 405 -11.92 0.11 27.27
CA GLY A 405 -12.12 -0.94 28.27
C GLY A 405 -12.05 -2.38 27.76
N THR A 406 -11.94 -2.61 26.45
CA THR A 406 -11.92 -3.94 25.82
C THR A 406 -10.54 -4.31 25.30
N ASP A 407 -10.00 -5.46 25.68
CA ASP A 407 -8.72 -5.95 25.15
C ASP A 407 -8.89 -6.49 23.72
N ILE A 408 -8.07 -5.98 22.79
CA ILE A 408 -8.14 -6.32 21.37
C ILE A 408 -7.21 -7.48 21.00
N VAL A 409 -6.32 -7.88 21.91
CA VAL A 409 -5.43 -9.03 21.69
C VAL A 409 -6.28 -10.30 21.63
N GLY A 410 -6.15 -11.06 20.54
CA GLY A 410 -6.89 -12.32 20.35
C GLY A 410 -8.36 -12.17 19.92
N MET A 411 -8.88 -10.95 19.73
CA MET A 411 -10.24 -10.73 19.22
C MET A 411 -10.41 -11.26 17.79
N LEU A 412 -11.64 -11.69 17.47
CA LEU A 412 -12.01 -12.03 16.10
C LEU A 412 -11.90 -10.78 15.19
N PRO A 413 -11.45 -10.93 13.92
CA PRO A 413 -11.20 -9.78 13.04
C PRO A 413 -12.39 -8.85 12.81
N LYS A 414 -13.63 -9.36 12.91
CA LYS A 414 -14.85 -8.57 12.72
C LYS A 414 -15.13 -7.66 13.92
N ASP A 415 -15.04 -8.21 15.12
CA ASP A 415 -15.32 -7.48 16.36
C ASP A 415 -14.21 -6.48 16.66
N LYS A 416 -12.95 -6.87 16.42
CA LYS A 416 -11.78 -5.98 16.48
C LYS A 416 -11.98 -4.77 15.58
N ARG A 417 -12.39 -4.96 14.32
CA ARG A 417 -12.61 -3.86 13.37
C ARG A 417 -13.72 -2.92 13.79
N ARG A 418 -14.82 -3.44 14.33
CA ARG A 418 -15.92 -2.61 14.83
C ARG A 418 -15.48 -1.72 15.99
N LEU A 419 -14.65 -2.28 16.88
CA LEU A 419 -14.12 -1.53 18.01
C LEU A 419 -13.08 -0.48 17.55
N LEU A 420 -12.15 -0.86 16.66
CA LEU A 420 -11.14 0.05 16.09
C LEU A 420 -11.72 1.13 15.17
N ALA A 421 -12.98 1.01 14.72
CA ALA A 421 -13.69 2.11 14.07
C ALA A 421 -13.85 3.35 14.98
N GLY A 422 -13.66 3.18 16.29
CA GLY A 422 -13.57 4.28 17.26
C GLY A 422 -12.21 4.97 17.30
N ILE A 423 -11.25 4.59 16.45
CA ILE A 423 -9.96 5.26 16.29
C ILE A 423 -9.94 5.99 14.95
N GLY A 424 -9.66 7.29 14.98
CA GLY A 424 -9.39 8.11 13.80
C GLY A 424 -7.88 8.20 13.58
N VAL A 425 -7.42 8.09 12.34
CA VAL A 425 -5.99 8.18 12.00
C VAL A 425 -5.78 9.31 11.00
N VAL A 426 -4.91 10.26 11.37
CA VAL A 426 -4.36 11.29 10.48
C VAL A 426 -2.94 10.83 10.11
N PHE A 427 -2.78 10.36 8.88
CA PHE A 427 -1.52 9.88 8.32
C PHE A 427 -0.54 11.03 8.02
N GLN A 428 0.75 10.68 7.95
CA GLN A 428 1.87 11.60 7.73
C GLN A 428 1.78 12.37 6.40
N ASP A 429 1.40 11.70 5.29
CA ASP A 429 1.30 12.33 3.97
C ASP A 429 -0.15 12.38 3.48
N SER A 430 -0.66 13.60 3.33
CA SER A 430 -2.02 13.86 2.82
C SER A 430 -2.24 13.55 1.35
N LEU A 431 -1.17 13.45 0.56
CA LEU A 431 -1.27 13.07 -0.84
C LEU A 431 -1.44 11.55 -1.01
N THR A 432 -0.81 10.74 -0.16
CA THR A 432 -0.88 9.27 -0.20
C THR A 432 -2.04 8.68 0.60
N ALA A 433 -2.54 9.41 1.60
CA ALA A 433 -3.68 8.99 2.41
C ALA A 433 -5.04 9.20 1.74
N LEU A 434 -5.13 10.14 0.78
CA LEU A 434 -6.32 10.34 -0.04
C LEU A 434 -6.15 9.62 -1.38
N ASN A 435 -7.17 8.86 -1.79
CA ASN A 435 -7.18 8.21 -3.10
C ASN A 435 -7.26 9.29 -4.21
N PRO A 436 -6.24 9.41 -5.09
CA PRO A 436 -6.19 10.45 -6.11
C PRO A 436 -7.25 10.26 -7.22
N ALA A 437 -7.70 9.03 -7.46
CA ALA A 437 -8.76 8.72 -8.43
C ALA A 437 -10.18 9.01 -7.90
N MET A 438 -10.33 9.45 -6.65
CA MET A 438 -11.62 9.72 -6.04
C MET A 438 -11.78 11.18 -5.63
N ARG A 439 -12.99 11.72 -5.77
CA ARG A 439 -13.33 13.05 -5.25
C ARG A 439 -13.32 13.05 -3.73
N VAL A 440 -12.89 14.17 -3.14
CA VAL A 440 -12.70 14.32 -1.69
C VAL A 440 -13.99 14.05 -0.92
N GLY A 441 -15.12 14.67 -1.31
CA GLY A 441 -16.40 14.45 -0.63
C GLY A 441 -16.88 12.99 -0.69
N ALA A 442 -16.62 12.31 -1.82
CA ALA A 442 -16.98 10.89 -1.97
C ALA A 442 -16.13 9.94 -1.12
N GLN A 443 -14.92 10.35 -0.73
CA GLN A 443 -14.06 9.60 0.20
C GLN A 443 -14.53 9.79 1.64
N LEU A 444 -14.84 11.03 2.05
CA LEU A 444 -15.39 11.33 3.37
C LEU A 444 -16.75 10.64 3.58
N ALA A 445 -17.66 10.75 2.61
CA ALA A 445 -18.98 10.12 2.67
C ALA A 445 -18.89 8.58 2.79
N GLU A 446 -17.88 7.96 2.18
CA GLU A 446 -17.72 6.50 2.25
C GLU A 446 -17.45 5.98 3.66
N VAL A 447 -16.78 6.78 4.50
CA VAL A 447 -16.58 6.44 5.92
C VAL A 447 -17.93 6.25 6.61
N LEU A 448 -18.84 7.19 6.42
CA LEU A 448 -20.19 7.15 6.99
C LEU A 448 -21.06 6.05 6.37
N GLU A 449 -20.95 5.82 5.06
CA GLU A 449 -21.65 4.72 4.38
C GLU A 449 -21.23 3.36 4.95
N CYS A 450 -19.93 3.17 5.24
CA CYS A 450 -19.40 1.89 5.69
C CYS A 450 -19.51 1.66 7.20
N GLN A 451 -19.30 2.69 8.03
CA GLN A 451 -19.31 2.56 9.49
C GLN A 451 -20.68 2.79 10.12
N ALA A 452 -21.45 3.75 9.58
CA ALA A 452 -22.77 4.11 10.11
C ALA A 452 -23.93 3.54 9.28
N GLY A 453 -23.66 2.91 8.13
CA GLY A 453 -24.70 2.41 7.22
C GLY A 453 -25.53 3.54 6.60
N MET A 454 -25.00 4.77 6.59
CA MET A 454 -25.73 5.96 6.19
C MET A 454 -26.01 5.96 4.68
N PRO A 455 -27.22 6.32 4.22
CA PRO A 455 -27.50 6.49 2.81
C PRO A 455 -26.58 7.53 2.17
N ARG A 456 -26.10 7.25 0.95
CA ARG A 456 -25.12 8.08 0.22
C ARG A 456 -25.43 9.58 0.19
N LYS A 457 -26.71 9.96 0.04
CA LYS A 457 -27.12 11.37 0.01
C LYS A 457 -26.84 12.07 1.34
N GLN A 458 -27.28 11.46 2.45
CA GLN A 458 -27.05 11.97 3.80
C GLN A 458 -25.55 11.96 4.14
N ALA A 459 -24.84 10.91 3.73
CA ALA A 459 -23.39 10.81 3.93
C ALA A 459 -22.62 11.92 3.20
N MET A 460 -23.08 12.34 2.01
CA MET A 460 -22.49 13.46 1.28
C MET A 460 -22.77 14.80 1.96
N GLU A 461 -24.01 15.03 2.43
CA GLU A 461 -24.36 16.23 3.20
C GLU A 461 -23.46 16.37 4.43
N ARG A 462 -23.29 15.28 5.19
CA ARG A 462 -22.37 15.22 6.34
C ARG A 462 -20.90 15.39 5.95
N ALA A 463 -20.48 14.91 4.78
CA ALA A 463 -19.13 15.13 4.27
C ALA A 463 -18.87 16.61 3.96
N VAL A 464 -19.86 17.33 3.41
CA VAL A 464 -19.76 18.78 3.20
C VAL A 464 -19.66 19.51 4.53
N GLU A 465 -20.54 19.20 5.49
CA GLU A 465 -20.48 19.76 6.85
C GLU A 465 -19.10 19.54 7.51
N ALA A 466 -18.55 18.33 7.36
CA ALA A 466 -17.23 18.00 7.91
C ALA A 466 -16.11 18.84 7.26
N LEU A 467 -16.18 19.10 5.95
CA LEU A 467 -15.24 19.99 5.26
C LEU A 467 -15.39 21.46 5.72
N GLU A 468 -16.61 21.92 5.96
CA GLU A 468 -16.87 23.26 6.50
C GLU A 468 -16.29 23.41 7.91
N HIS A 469 -16.48 22.41 8.78
CA HIS A 469 -15.99 22.42 10.15
C HIS A 469 -14.46 22.52 10.24
N VAL A 470 -13.74 21.88 9.32
CA VAL A 470 -12.27 22.00 9.24
C VAL A 470 -11.80 23.27 8.52
N GLY A 471 -12.71 24.18 8.17
CA GLY A 471 -12.40 25.48 7.57
C GLY A 471 -12.05 25.41 6.08
N ILE A 472 -12.58 24.44 5.34
CA ILE A 472 -12.48 24.41 3.88
C ILE A 472 -13.69 25.14 3.29
N ASP A 473 -13.45 26.35 2.78
CA ASP A 473 -14.47 27.21 2.17
C ASP A 473 -14.11 27.53 0.70
N PRO A 474 -15.04 27.38 -0.28
CA PRO A 474 -16.37 26.79 -0.14
C PRO A 474 -16.35 25.26 -0.20
N ALA A 475 -16.88 24.61 0.83
CA ALA A 475 -16.89 23.15 0.97
C ALA A 475 -17.64 22.45 -0.17
N GLN A 476 -18.73 23.04 -0.66
CA GLN A 476 -19.51 22.53 -1.80
C GLN A 476 -18.69 22.44 -3.09
N HIS A 477 -17.67 23.29 -3.23
CA HIS A 477 -16.74 23.21 -4.35
C HIS A 477 -15.61 22.21 -4.05
N ALA A 478 -15.09 22.19 -2.82
CA ALA A 478 -14.03 21.29 -2.42
C ALA A 478 -14.44 19.80 -2.44
N GLU A 479 -15.68 19.46 -2.07
CA GLU A 479 -16.19 18.07 -2.12
C GLU A 479 -16.10 17.46 -3.53
N ARG A 480 -16.19 18.31 -4.56
CA ARG A 480 -16.18 17.92 -5.97
C ARG A 480 -14.78 17.80 -6.54
N LYS A 481 -13.76 18.30 -5.83
CA LYS A 481 -12.37 18.27 -6.27
C LYS A 481 -11.72 16.91 -5.99
N PHE A 482 -10.72 16.60 -6.79
CA PHE A 482 -9.77 15.52 -6.51
C PHE A 482 -8.65 16.01 -5.58
N PRO A 483 -7.96 15.12 -4.84
CA PRO A 483 -6.91 15.51 -3.90
C PRO A 483 -5.80 16.38 -4.51
N PHE A 484 -5.41 16.09 -5.75
CA PHE A 484 -4.38 16.87 -6.47
C PHE A 484 -4.83 18.30 -6.85
N GLU A 485 -6.12 18.62 -6.74
CA GLU A 485 -6.69 19.95 -7.00
C GLU A 485 -6.80 20.81 -5.71
N LEU A 486 -6.44 20.25 -4.56
CA LEU A 486 -6.40 20.93 -3.26
C LEU A 486 -4.98 21.42 -2.92
N SER A 487 -4.87 22.51 -2.15
CA SER A 487 -3.60 22.91 -1.54
C SER A 487 -3.17 21.91 -0.46
N GLY A 488 -1.89 21.90 -0.07
CA GLY A 488 -1.39 21.01 0.99
C GLY A 488 -2.18 21.14 2.30
N GLY A 489 -2.42 22.38 2.75
CA GLY A 489 -3.24 22.63 3.95
C GLY A 489 -4.70 22.19 3.80
N MET A 490 -5.31 22.36 2.61
CA MET A 490 -6.67 21.86 2.36
C MET A 490 -6.73 20.33 2.36
N ARG A 491 -5.72 19.64 1.82
CA ARG A 491 -5.63 18.18 1.89
C ARG A 491 -5.49 17.69 3.32
N GLN A 492 -4.66 18.35 4.13
CA GLN A 492 -4.49 18.01 5.54
C GLN A 492 -5.80 18.19 6.32
N ARG A 493 -6.48 19.33 6.14
CA ARG A 493 -7.80 19.58 6.73
C ARG A 493 -8.83 18.54 6.29
N ALA A 494 -8.85 18.16 5.01
CA ALA A 494 -9.74 17.12 4.51
C ALA A 494 -9.44 15.74 5.14
N MET A 495 -8.17 15.42 5.40
CA MET A 495 -7.80 14.20 6.12
C MET A 495 -8.26 14.24 7.58
N ILE A 496 -8.10 15.37 8.27
CA ILE A 496 -8.61 15.56 9.63
C ILE A 496 -10.13 15.39 9.65
N ALA A 497 -10.84 16.00 8.70
CA ALA A 497 -12.29 15.81 8.55
C ALA A 497 -12.64 14.33 8.36
N MET A 498 -11.88 13.59 7.55
CA MET A 498 -12.10 12.16 7.32
C MET A 498 -11.86 11.31 8.58
N ALA A 499 -10.83 11.62 9.38
CA ALA A 499 -10.56 10.97 10.66
C ALA A 499 -11.66 11.27 11.69
N GLU A 500 -12.21 12.49 11.68
CA GLU A 500 -13.18 12.99 12.66
C GLU A 500 -14.65 12.69 12.32
N ILE A 501 -14.98 12.39 11.06
CA ILE A 501 -16.36 12.37 10.58
C ILE A 501 -17.28 11.38 11.33
N ASN A 502 -16.70 10.34 11.93
CA ASN A 502 -17.42 9.34 12.73
C ASN A 502 -17.24 9.50 14.24
N HIS A 503 -16.76 10.67 14.71
CA HIS A 503 -16.55 11.00 16.11
C HIS A 503 -15.76 9.92 16.89
N PRO A 504 -14.50 9.62 16.48
CA PRO A 504 -13.68 8.61 17.15
C PRO A 504 -13.45 8.97 18.62
N LYS A 505 -13.24 7.99 19.50
CA LYS A 505 -12.84 8.21 20.90
C LYS A 505 -11.35 8.57 21.04
N LEU A 506 -10.55 8.15 20.07
CA LEU A 506 -9.10 8.40 20.00
C LEU A 506 -8.70 8.85 18.61
N ILE A 507 -7.97 9.95 18.51
CA ILE A 507 -7.27 10.36 17.28
C ILE A 507 -5.80 9.98 17.41
N ILE A 508 -5.26 9.35 16.38
CA ILE A 508 -3.82 9.15 16.20
C ILE A 508 -3.40 10.07 15.05
N ALA A 509 -2.59 11.07 15.34
CA ALA A 509 -2.08 12.00 14.36
C ALA A 509 -0.57 11.80 14.19
N ASP A 510 -0.18 11.14 13.10
CA ASP A 510 1.22 10.85 12.80
C ASP A 510 1.82 11.97 11.95
N GLU A 511 2.67 12.80 12.54
CA GLU A 511 3.29 13.95 11.87
C GLU A 511 2.29 14.83 11.08
N PRO A 512 1.19 15.29 11.71
CA PRO A 512 0.05 15.88 11.00
C PRO A 512 0.34 17.25 10.34
N THR A 513 1.57 17.74 10.45
CA THR A 513 1.98 19.06 9.97
C THR A 513 3.24 19.00 9.11
N THR A 514 3.74 17.80 8.80
CA THR A 514 4.90 17.64 7.93
C THR A 514 4.59 18.20 6.54
N ALA A 515 5.59 18.83 5.92
CA ALA A 515 5.51 19.50 4.61
C ALA A 515 4.51 20.67 4.51
N LEU A 516 4.07 21.25 5.63
CA LEU A 516 3.28 22.49 5.68
C LEU A 516 4.16 23.68 6.09
N ASP A 517 3.80 24.88 5.67
CA ASP A 517 4.42 26.10 6.19
C ASP A 517 4.04 26.32 7.66
N VAL A 518 4.89 27.05 8.40
CA VAL A 518 4.74 27.26 9.85
C VAL A 518 3.40 27.90 10.22
N THR A 519 2.82 28.73 9.35
CA THR A 519 1.52 29.38 9.61
C THR A 519 0.40 28.36 9.50
N VAL A 520 0.38 27.57 8.43
CA VAL A 520 -0.61 26.51 8.23
C VAL A 520 -0.46 25.40 9.28
N GLN A 521 0.75 25.03 9.66
CA GLN A 521 1.02 24.08 10.75
C GLN A 521 0.29 24.50 12.04
N LYS A 522 0.46 25.75 12.49
CA LYS A 522 -0.22 26.27 13.69
C LYS A 522 -1.74 26.21 13.56
N GLN A 523 -2.27 26.56 12.39
CA GLN A 523 -3.71 26.50 12.14
C GLN A 523 -4.26 25.06 12.19
N VAL A 524 -3.51 24.10 11.63
CA VAL A 524 -3.89 22.68 11.61
C VAL A 524 -3.88 22.08 13.02
N LEU A 525 -2.87 22.38 13.83
CA LEU A 525 -2.80 21.90 15.21
C LEU A 525 -3.86 22.54 16.10
N ALA A 526 -4.11 23.84 15.92
CA ALA A 526 -5.19 24.52 16.62
C ALA A 526 -6.56 23.92 16.25
N LEU A 527 -6.77 23.61 14.97
CA LEU A 527 -7.97 22.90 14.52
C LEU A 527 -8.10 21.55 15.22
N LEU A 528 -7.08 20.69 15.16
CA LEU A 528 -7.11 19.35 15.77
C LEU A 528 -7.37 19.43 17.27
N ARG A 529 -6.71 20.35 17.99
CA ARG A 529 -6.95 20.60 19.41
C ARG A 529 -8.39 21.01 19.70
N ASN A 530 -8.94 21.90 18.88
CA ASN A 530 -10.31 22.39 19.04
C ASN A 530 -11.32 21.28 18.76
N GLU A 531 -11.10 20.42 17.76
CA GLU A 531 -11.96 19.24 17.52
C GLU A 531 -11.93 18.26 18.69
N CYS A 532 -10.73 17.89 19.16
CA CYS A 532 -10.58 16.99 20.30
C CYS A 532 -11.31 17.52 21.54
N ALA A 533 -11.17 18.82 21.82
CA ALA A 533 -11.82 19.47 22.95
C ALA A 533 -13.35 19.50 22.80
N ARG A 534 -13.87 19.83 21.61
CA ARG A 534 -15.32 19.86 21.34
C ARG A 534 -15.96 18.49 21.49
N ASN A 535 -15.30 17.45 20.98
CA ASN A 535 -15.82 16.09 20.93
C ASN A 535 -15.41 15.24 22.16
N LYS A 536 -14.63 15.80 23.10
CA LYS A 536 -14.06 15.12 24.29
C LYS A 536 -13.25 13.87 23.93
N GLN A 537 -12.47 13.97 22.86
CA GLN A 537 -11.69 12.86 22.33
C GLN A 537 -10.29 12.87 22.93
N ALA A 538 -9.74 11.68 23.14
CA ALA A 538 -8.31 11.55 23.38
C ALA A 538 -7.54 11.72 22.06
N ALA A 539 -6.30 12.20 22.12
CA ALA A 539 -5.44 12.26 20.95
C ALA A 539 -3.99 11.90 21.29
N VAL A 540 -3.33 11.20 20.37
CA VAL A 540 -1.88 11.02 20.36
C VAL A 540 -1.32 11.74 19.14
N ILE A 541 -0.43 12.69 19.37
CA ILE A 541 0.23 13.46 18.31
C ILE A 541 1.69 13.03 18.23
N VAL A 542 2.05 12.39 17.14
CA VAL A 542 3.44 12.03 16.84
C VAL A 542 4.09 13.20 16.14
N SER A 543 5.26 13.61 16.62
CA SER A 543 6.06 14.67 16.03
C SER A 543 7.53 14.41 16.30
N HIS A 544 8.41 14.95 15.47
CA HIS A 544 9.84 15.09 15.81
C HIS A 544 10.12 16.44 16.49
N ASP A 545 9.20 17.40 16.43
CA ASP A 545 9.30 18.71 17.07
C ASP A 545 8.59 18.71 18.42
N ILE A 546 9.38 18.73 19.49
CA ILE A 546 8.89 18.76 20.87
C ILE A 546 8.32 20.11 21.28
N ALA A 547 8.77 21.22 20.68
CA ALA A 547 8.27 22.56 20.99
C ALA A 547 6.81 22.68 20.54
N VAL A 548 6.52 22.14 19.35
CA VAL A 548 5.16 22.03 18.82
C VAL A 548 4.26 21.18 19.71
N LEU A 549 4.75 20.05 20.22
CA LEU A 549 3.99 19.21 21.17
C LEU A 549 3.73 19.94 22.49
N GLY A 550 4.69 20.74 22.97
CA GLY A 550 4.57 21.54 24.19
C GLY A 550 3.44 22.58 24.16
N GLU A 551 3.00 23.03 22.99
CA GLU A 551 1.89 24.00 22.85
C GLU A 551 0.50 23.36 22.96
N ILE A 552 0.38 22.05 22.67
CA ILE A 552 -0.92 21.39 22.46
C ILE A 552 -1.14 20.16 23.34
N CYS A 553 -0.07 19.54 23.84
CA CYS A 553 -0.15 18.31 24.63
C CYS A 553 -0.14 18.61 26.13
N SER A 554 -0.77 17.73 26.89
CA SER A 554 -0.75 17.73 28.36
C SER A 554 0.51 17.06 28.91
N ARG A 555 0.97 15.99 28.26
CA ARG A 555 2.22 15.30 28.54
C ARG A 555 2.87 14.77 27.27
N ILE A 556 4.16 14.44 27.36
CA ILE A 556 4.98 13.94 26.26
C ILE A 556 5.58 12.59 26.66
N MET A 557 5.53 11.65 25.72
CA MET A 557 6.23 10.37 25.75
C MET A 557 7.44 10.47 24.83
N VAL A 558 8.63 10.20 25.34
CA VAL A 558 9.88 10.23 24.58
C VAL A 558 10.26 8.80 24.22
N MET A 559 10.46 8.57 22.93
CA MET A 559 10.82 7.27 22.37
C MET A 559 12.22 7.30 21.77
N TYR A 560 13.08 6.40 22.24
CA TYR A 560 14.45 6.25 21.77
C TYR A 560 14.76 4.75 21.58
N HIS A 561 15.39 4.40 20.46
CA HIS A 561 15.83 3.03 20.16
C HIS A 561 14.76 1.92 20.33
N GLY A 562 13.49 2.25 20.07
CA GLY A 562 12.37 1.31 20.15
C GLY A 562 11.68 1.21 21.50
N ALA A 563 12.12 1.99 22.50
CA ALA A 563 11.57 2.01 23.85
C ALA A 563 11.05 3.41 24.21
N ILE A 564 10.01 3.47 25.06
CA ILE A 564 9.61 4.72 25.71
C ILE A 564 10.56 4.93 26.89
N VAL A 565 11.42 5.94 26.79
CA VAL A 565 12.49 6.19 27.77
C VAL A 565 12.08 7.15 28.87
N GLU A 566 11.11 8.02 28.61
CA GLU A 566 10.61 8.97 29.60
C GLU A 566 9.18 9.43 29.25
N ILE A 567 8.35 9.66 30.27
CA ILE A 567 7.02 10.27 30.13
C ILE A 567 6.92 11.41 31.13
N PHE A 568 6.58 12.62 30.68
CA PHE A 568 6.58 13.79 31.54
C PHE A 568 5.51 14.84 31.17
N ASP A 569 5.06 15.63 32.14
CA ASP A 569 4.10 16.74 31.95
C ASP A 569 4.77 17.87 31.16
N THR A 570 4.08 18.44 30.16
CA THR A 570 4.64 19.47 29.26
C THR A 570 5.16 20.71 29.99
N LYS A 571 4.70 20.99 31.21
CA LYS A 571 5.22 22.07 32.05
C LYS A 571 6.72 21.91 32.36
N LEU A 572 7.24 20.68 32.39
CA LEU A 572 8.66 20.41 32.64
C LEU A 572 9.56 20.83 31.46
N LEU A 573 9.01 21.12 30.27
CA LEU A 573 9.79 21.70 29.17
C LEU A 573 10.43 23.05 29.54
N ARG A 574 9.89 23.76 30.53
CA ARG A 574 10.44 25.04 31.03
C ARG A 574 11.50 24.86 32.11
N THR A 575 11.68 23.65 32.60
CA THR A 575 12.66 23.29 33.64
C THR A 575 13.40 22.01 33.22
N PRO A 576 14.22 22.05 32.15
CA PRO A 576 14.84 20.86 31.57
C PRO A 576 15.76 20.12 32.54
N GLU A 577 16.29 20.82 33.56
CA GLU A 577 17.09 20.25 34.65
C GLU A 577 16.34 19.21 35.49
N LYS A 578 15.00 19.17 35.43
CA LYS A 578 14.17 18.17 36.11
C LYS A 578 13.88 16.93 35.28
N LEU A 579 14.33 16.87 34.03
CA LEU A 579 14.15 15.71 33.16
C LEU A 579 15.22 14.67 33.50
N HIS A 580 14.79 13.41 33.59
CA HIS A 580 15.61 12.32 34.13
C HIS A 580 16.48 11.67 33.04
N HIS A 581 15.95 11.50 31.84
CA HIS A 581 16.66 10.76 30.81
C HIS A 581 17.63 11.67 30.03
N PRO A 582 18.91 11.28 29.84
CA PRO A 582 19.91 12.05 29.11
C PRO A 582 19.45 12.48 27.72
N TYR A 583 18.87 11.55 26.96
CA TYR A 583 18.30 11.82 25.64
C TYR A 583 17.23 12.92 25.68
N THR A 584 16.32 12.87 26.66
CA THR A 584 15.24 13.85 26.78
C THR A 584 15.80 15.24 27.09
N ARG A 585 16.79 15.33 27.99
CA ARG A 585 17.51 16.59 28.28
C ARG A 585 18.17 17.14 27.01
N ALA A 586 18.91 16.30 26.30
CA ALA A 586 19.59 16.68 25.06
C ALA A 586 18.60 17.17 23.99
N LEU A 587 17.47 16.48 23.84
CA LEU A 587 16.42 16.84 22.90
C LEU A 587 15.79 18.20 23.24
N VAL A 588 15.50 18.47 24.52
CA VAL A 588 14.99 19.78 24.94
C VAL A 588 16.04 20.89 24.81
N SER A 589 17.30 20.61 25.15
CA SER A 589 18.42 21.56 25.02
C SER A 589 18.78 21.91 23.57
N SER A 590 18.39 21.06 22.60
CA SER A 590 18.60 21.31 21.17
C SER A 590 17.67 22.37 20.58
N ILE A 591 16.63 22.78 21.31
CA ILE A 591 15.64 23.76 20.85
C ILE A 591 16.16 25.19 21.05
N PRO A 592 16.42 25.96 19.98
CA PRO A 592 16.80 27.36 20.12
C PRO A 592 15.62 28.21 20.62
N THR A 593 15.90 29.09 21.57
CA THR A 593 14.98 30.12 22.08
C THR A 593 15.42 31.50 21.59
N LEU A 594 14.56 32.52 21.71
CA LEU A 594 14.93 33.90 21.37
C LEU A 594 16.09 34.44 22.23
N THR A 595 16.31 33.83 23.39
CA THR A 595 17.41 34.13 24.33
C THR A 595 18.64 33.25 24.12
N THR A 596 18.61 32.30 23.19
CA THR A 596 19.76 31.43 22.91
C THR A 596 20.90 32.24 22.29
N ASP A 597 22.10 32.09 22.87
CA ASP A 597 23.32 32.74 22.41
C ASP A 597 23.69 32.26 21.00
N LYS A 598 23.54 33.15 20.01
CA LYS A 598 23.81 32.87 18.60
C LYS A 598 25.29 32.67 18.29
N SER A 599 26.19 33.02 19.23
CA SER A 599 27.64 32.87 19.05
C SER A 599 28.15 31.47 19.42
N ARG A 600 27.31 30.65 20.06
CA ARG A 600 27.65 29.27 20.44
C ARG A 600 27.05 28.27 19.45
N PRO A 601 27.75 27.16 19.13
CA PRO A 601 27.16 26.05 18.40
C PRO A 601 25.91 25.53 19.13
N LEU A 602 24.88 25.15 18.37
CA LEU A 602 23.72 24.48 18.93
C LEU A 602 24.12 23.14 19.52
N VAL A 603 23.47 22.76 20.62
CA VAL A 603 23.68 21.45 21.24
C VAL A 603 23.24 20.37 20.26
N THR A 604 24.17 19.49 19.89
CA THR A 604 23.90 18.28 19.10
C THR A 604 23.73 17.09 20.03
N ILE A 605 22.78 16.21 19.73
CA ILE A 605 22.62 14.94 20.44
C ILE A 605 23.70 13.99 19.91
N ASP A 606 24.59 13.53 20.79
CA ASP A 606 25.65 12.57 20.46
C ASP A 606 25.28 11.20 21.03
N ASP A 607 25.15 10.18 20.16
CA ASP A 607 24.71 8.84 20.56
C ASP A 607 25.67 8.19 21.57
N GLU A 608 26.97 8.50 21.50
CA GLU A 608 27.97 7.98 22.45
C GLU A 608 27.75 8.52 23.86
N LEU A 609 27.40 9.81 24.01
CA LEU A 609 27.14 10.42 25.33
C LEU A 609 25.84 9.92 25.96
N VAL A 610 24.80 9.69 25.14
CA VAL A 610 23.51 9.16 25.61
C VAL A 610 23.67 7.71 26.07
N SER A 611 24.46 6.90 25.37
CA SER A 611 24.74 5.51 25.77
C SER A 611 25.57 5.40 27.06
N GLN A 612 26.57 6.25 27.25
CA GLN A 612 27.41 6.24 28.46
C GLN A 612 26.65 6.72 29.71
N GLU A 613 25.90 7.82 29.64
CA GLU A 613 25.11 8.28 30.80
C GLU A 613 23.92 7.35 31.10
N SER A 614 23.29 6.73 30.10
CA SER A 614 22.20 5.77 30.34
C SER A 614 22.69 4.48 30.99
N ASP A 615 23.86 3.96 30.58
CA ASP A 615 24.52 2.84 31.24
C ASP A 615 24.94 3.18 32.68
N ASP A 616 25.36 4.41 32.94
CA ASP A 616 25.74 4.86 34.28
C ASP A 616 24.52 5.15 35.17
N LEU A 617 23.40 5.62 34.62
CA LEU A 617 22.10 5.70 35.31
C LEU A 617 21.54 4.31 35.64
N ALA A 618 21.69 3.34 34.75
CA ALA A 618 21.33 1.95 35.02
C ALA A 618 22.19 1.34 36.15
N LYS A 619 23.49 1.63 36.19
CA LYS A 619 24.41 1.18 37.26
C LYS A 619 24.21 1.92 38.59
N THR A 620 23.88 3.22 38.56
CA THR A 620 23.67 4.02 39.79
C THR A 620 22.28 3.84 40.40
N GLY A 621 21.27 3.48 39.60
CA GLY A 621 19.94 3.06 40.08
C GLY A 621 19.99 1.82 40.98
N ASP A 622 20.87 0.86 40.67
CA ASP A 622 21.13 -0.31 41.52
C ASP A 622 21.79 0.06 42.86
N ALA A 623 22.66 1.08 42.88
CA ALA A 623 23.35 1.53 44.09
C ALA A 623 22.50 2.44 45.00
N THR A 624 21.61 3.26 44.42
CA THR A 624 20.69 4.12 45.20
C THR A 624 19.44 3.38 45.69
N SER A 625 19.02 2.31 45.01
CA SER A 625 18.02 1.35 45.52
C SER A 625 18.46 0.70 46.83
N ALA A 626 19.75 0.35 46.97
CA ALA A 626 20.30 -0.22 48.20
C ALA A 626 20.36 0.76 49.38
N ALA A 627 20.59 2.06 49.13
CA ALA A 627 20.67 3.08 50.18
C ALA A 627 19.30 3.62 50.60
N ALA A 628 18.35 3.81 49.68
CA ALA A 628 16.99 4.25 49.99
C ALA A 628 16.16 3.16 50.72
N ALA A 629 16.46 1.88 50.47
CA ALA A 629 15.86 0.75 51.20
C ALA A 629 16.38 0.60 52.65
N GLY A 630 17.53 1.19 52.99
CA GLY A 630 18.12 1.16 54.33
C GLY A 630 17.51 2.20 55.27
N THR A 631 17.28 3.43 54.81
CA THR A 631 16.80 4.54 55.65
C THR A 631 15.29 4.49 55.91
N ALA A 632 14.52 3.80 55.05
CA ALA A 632 13.09 3.60 55.24
C ALA A 632 12.74 2.47 56.22
N ARG A 633 13.69 1.61 56.62
CA ARG A 633 13.44 0.49 57.55
C ARG A 633 13.60 0.83 59.04
N THR A 634 14.21 1.95 59.39
CA THR A 634 14.36 2.39 60.80
C THR A 634 13.31 3.40 61.27
N ALA A 635 12.48 3.94 60.35
CA ALA A 635 11.43 4.90 60.71
C ALA A 635 10.03 4.26 60.98
N ALA A 636 9.87 2.95 60.81
CA ALA A 636 8.58 2.25 60.96
C ALA A 636 8.47 1.38 62.23
N ALA A 637 9.45 1.43 63.14
CA ALA A 637 9.46 0.62 64.37
C ALA A 637 9.90 1.44 65.60
N ALA A 638 9.27 2.58 65.86
CA ALA A 638 9.27 3.21 67.19
C ALA A 638 8.10 4.18 67.30
N GLY A 639 6.97 3.70 67.83
CA GLY A 639 5.79 4.51 68.05
C GLY A 639 4.81 3.81 68.96
N THR A 640 5.10 3.75 70.26
CA THR A 640 4.10 3.70 71.35
C THR A 640 4.78 3.83 72.72
N ALA A 641 4.25 4.76 73.53
CA ALA A 641 4.54 5.06 74.95
C ALA A 641 5.94 5.65 75.27
N HIS A 642 6.14 6.63 76.14
CA HIS A 642 5.36 7.12 77.28
C HIS A 642 5.83 8.56 77.62
N THR A 643 4.94 9.31 78.25
CA THR A 643 5.11 10.57 79.00
C THR A 643 6.24 10.57 80.06
N ALA A 644 6.95 11.69 80.20
CA ALA A 644 7.12 12.48 81.43
C ALA A 644 8.52 13.14 81.58
N ASP A 645 8.45 14.44 81.86
CA ASP A 645 9.24 15.24 82.82
C ASP A 645 10.65 15.80 82.55
N ALA A 646 10.73 17.08 82.98
CA ALA A 646 11.83 17.80 83.62
C ALA A 646 13.16 18.12 82.91
N ALA A 647 13.33 19.44 82.70
CA ALA A 647 14.43 20.29 83.19
C ALA A 647 15.86 20.12 82.65
N GLY A 648 16.42 21.25 82.18
CA GLY A 648 17.75 21.65 82.63
C GLY A 648 18.82 21.93 81.56
N THR A 649 19.12 23.23 81.41
CA THR A 649 20.48 23.80 81.54
C THR A 649 21.51 23.65 80.40
N ALA A 650 21.68 24.77 79.68
CA ALA A 650 22.92 25.55 79.42
C ALA A 650 24.19 24.95 78.78
N ALA A 651 24.77 25.81 77.90
CA ALA A 651 26.21 26.10 77.70
C ALA A 651 27.06 24.97 77.06
N GLU A 652 28.14 25.17 76.30
CA GLU A 652 28.88 26.30 75.74
C GLU A 652 29.97 25.68 74.83
N THR A 653 30.53 26.49 73.92
CA THR A 653 31.96 26.54 73.50
C THR A 653 32.63 25.51 72.54
N GLY A 654 33.46 26.10 71.65
CA GLY A 654 34.76 25.59 71.17
C GLY A 654 34.75 24.99 69.76
N SER A 655 35.11 25.67 68.66
CA SER A 655 36.40 26.28 68.23
C SER A 655 37.40 25.31 67.60
N GLU A 656 38.14 25.85 66.61
CA GLU A 656 39.39 25.39 65.95
C GLU A 656 39.20 24.40 64.78
N SER A 657 39.52 24.71 63.51
CA SER A 657 40.68 25.34 62.83
C SER A 657 41.78 24.35 62.41
N ASN A 658 42.37 24.67 61.25
CA ASN A 658 43.48 24.05 60.51
C ASN A 658 43.03 23.04 59.43
N GLY A 659 43.46 23.12 58.18
CA GLY A 659 44.49 23.95 57.55
C GLY A 659 45.22 23.12 56.48
N GLU A 660 45.49 23.74 55.33
CA GLU A 660 46.54 23.41 54.34
C GLU A 660 46.41 22.07 53.55
N GLU A 661 46.85 21.90 52.30
CA GLU A 661 47.71 22.70 51.42
C GLU A 661 47.53 22.30 49.93
N GLN A 662 48.06 23.18 49.08
CA GLN A 662 48.14 23.29 47.63
C GLN A 662 48.58 22.03 46.83
N ARG A 663 47.96 21.85 45.64
CA ARG A 663 48.62 22.02 44.32
C ARG A 663 47.62 22.12 43.18
#